data_AF-A0A6C0LXS3-F1
#
_entry.id   AF-A0A6C0LXS3-F1
#
_cell.length_a   1.000
_cell.length_b   1.000
_cell.length_c   1.000
_cell.angle_alpha   90.00
_cell.angle_beta   90.00
_cell.angle_gamma   90.00
#
_symmetry.space_group_name_H-M   'P 1'
#
loop_
_entity.id
_entity.type
_entity.pdbx_description
1 polymer ?
#
loop_
_entity_poly.entity_id
_entity_poly.type
_entity_poly.pdbx_seq_one_letter_code
_entity_poly.pdbx_strand_id
1 'polypeptide(L)'
;MSKKFNEALCIRNTGTWANVKPEHKFDSPKFDKDIVKKDLYLLSPKIDEMIKKINLLDEQDMINDNKYYKHIIYSDISGVYGAKMVASSLIANNFSLVYSNKFDLRQDIIDKNKTFGLLTTSTVYKKPLTTKLKKNMMTRMNERPSNINGENMRIIILDSGYKEGLDVFDVKYMHILEPLVTKAEYTQVIGRGTRYCGQSGLPFIPNVGWPLNIYRYNIKYDSDITIHDLYLKHSNTNISAFNFIADIEAIIIASAVDTPLTENLHLLRDKNNRFYDSLIIKNNIKVEKSKRKDYIEVVNNIRGKIYTNDNIIDCKKNCQGMLEDFPSANALLIIAVVFIIEKVGARVDNIIVKNKKLYMGNIKNKVNNYIKDNDLIEYLNNKHPKPLLCNIIDKNQNFCDAINKIWMNPINFLKLYGDQIIDKLNYYKTNNIINDKNYADAMRFIYEYKNKLIHKKKVFEPEPPKTKLTNIQLYKYIDKHFASYKWDNIDIINKCVSISDDIVKDKKDYKLVSFSNTQNFVQKFLTPQSPYKGMFLFHSVGSGKTCTAISTATNTFDREGYKILWVTRHTLKEDIWKNMFGDVCNIIIQERLKNGEILPSTKAKRMEFLGKNWLMPISYKQFTNLIKGKNKYYKQMVGLNGSEDPFRKTLIIIDEIHKIYSSSLSALEKPNPEVLQSMIQNSYKVSGKDSLKLLLMTATPITDDYMSSVKILNLLLENIERFPEDFENFKKMFCNENGLFTENGSNEFMNRITGLVSYIDRTNDRSQFAYPVINDILIDVNRQHNNDNGLSEINKNINEYENKLKDENLKKDEIKELKKMITNMKKEKKVANKLNEEPKDIIDFINNCFVKKQPK
;
A
#
# COMPACT_ATOMS: atom_id res chain seq x y z
N MET A 1 -18.56 -26.25 17.15
CA MET A 1 -18.77 -25.10 16.24
C MET A 1 -20.24 -24.73 16.26
N SER A 2 -20.58 -23.44 16.28
CA SER A 2 -21.98 -22.99 16.30
C SER A 2 -22.66 -23.26 14.95
N LYS A 3 -23.99 -23.46 14.95
CA LYS A 3 -24.81 -23.66 13.74
C LYS A 3 -24.57 -22.57 12.69
N LYS A 4 -24.50 -21.31 13.13
CA LYS A 4 -24.23 -20.13 12.29
C LYS A 4 -22.87 -20.19 11.57
N PHE A 5 -21.82 -20.64 12.24
CA PHE A 5 -20.49 -20.76 11.62
C PHE A 5 -20.48 -21.76 10.47
N ASN A 6 -21.18 -22.89 10.61
CA ASN A 6 -21.29 -23.89 9.55
C ASN A 6 -22.12 -23.38 8.35
N GLU A 7 -23.17 -22.60 8.61
CA GLU A 7 -23.95 -21.92 7.57
C GLU A 7 -23.08 -20.94 6.78
N ALA A 8 -22.31 -20.09 7.47
CA ALA A 8 -21.40 -19.13 6.83
C ALA A 8 -20.38 -19.83 5.91
N LEU A 9 -19.74 -20.92 6.39
CA LEU A 9 -18.78 -21.67 5.58
C LEU A 9 -19.44 -22.32 4.34
N CYS A 10 -20.66 -22.84 4.50
CA CYS A 10 -21.44 -23.39 3.38
C CYS A 10 -21.75 -22.31 2.33
N ILE A 11 -22.24 -21.14 2.76
CA ILE A 11 -22.55 -20.00 1.89
C ILE A 11 -21.30 -19.56 1.12
N ARG A 12 -20.16 -19.41 1.82
CA ARG A 12 -18.90 -18.97 1.22
C ARG A 12 -18.41 -19.92 0.13
N ASN A 13 -18.34 -21.22 0.43
CA ASN A 13 -17.89 -22.26 -0.52
C ASN A 13 -18.81 -22.37 -1.74
N THR A 14 -20.13 -22.44 -1.48
CA THR A 14 -21.14 -22.59 -2.52
C THR A 14 -21.19 -21.36 -3.42
N GLY A 15 -21.00 -20.17 -2.85
CA GLY A 15 -20.97 -18.90 -3.57
C GLY A 15 -19.79 -18.71 -4.52
N THR A 16 -18.87 -19.68 -4.62
CA THR A 16 -17.81 -19.71 -5.64
C THR A 16 -18.02 -20.83 -6.64
N TRP A 17 -18.26 -22.06 -6.17
CA TRP A 17 -18.69 -23.16 -7.03
C TRP A 17 -19.69 -24.05 -6.30
N ALA A 18 -20.92 -24.12 -6.80
CA ALA A 18 -21.95 -25.00 -6.26
C ALA A 18 -21.76 -26.46 -6.70
N ASN A 19 -21.91 -27.40 -5.75
CA ASN A 19 -21.96 -28.84 -6.04
C ASN A 19 -20.79 -29.39 -6.89
N VAL A 20 -19.56 -29.28 -6.38
CA VAL A 20 -18.37 -29.77 -7.11
C VAL A 20 -18.39 -31.29 -7.27
N LYS A 21 -18.42 -31.78 -8.51
CA LYS A 21 -18.37 -33.21 -8.86
C LYS A 21 -16.96 -33.63 -9.34
N PRO A 22 -16.62 -34.93 -9.35
CA PRO A 22 -15.34 -35.42 -9.89
C PRO A 22 -15.06 -35.02 -11.34
N GLU A 23 -16.11 -34.86 -12.14
CA GLU A 23 -16.06 -34.45 -13.55
C GLU A 23 -15.58 -32.99 -13.70
N HIS A 24 -15.76 -32.18 -12.66
CA HIS A 24 -15.32 -30.78 -12.67
C HIS A 24 -13.85 -30.59 -12.30
N LYS A 25 -13.17 -31.62 -11.77
CA LYS A 25 -11.83 -31.48 -11.19
C LYS A 25 -10.76 -31.83 -12.21
N PHE A 26 -9.95 -30.87 -12.66
CA PHE A 26 -8.93 -31.11 -13.70
C PHE A 26 -7.88 -32.18 -13.35
N ASP A 27 -7.70 -32.47 -12.06
CA ASP A 27 -6.78 -33.50 -11.56
C ASP A 27 -7.47 -34.82 -11.20
N SER A 28 -8.73 -34.99 -11.62
CA SER A 28 -9.51 -36.23 -11.55
C SER A 28 -9.44 -37.01 -12.86
N PRO A 29 -9.43 -38.35 -12.82
CA PRO A 29 -9.51 -39.16 -14.04
C PRO A 29 -10.86 -39.02 -14.77
N LYS A 30 -11.90 -38.52 -14.09
CA LYS A 30 -13.23 -38.29 -14.67
C LYS A 30 -13.41 -36.89 -15.27
N PHE A 31 -12.37 -36.07 -15.28
CA PHE A 31 -12.46 -34.68 -15.72
C PHE A 31 -13.01 -34.56 -17.15
N ASP A 32 -14.00 -33.69 -17.33
CA ASP A 32 -14.62 -33.45 -18.63
C ASP A 32 -14.79 -31.93 -18.85
N LYS A 33 -14.18 -31.42 -19.93
CA LYS A 33 -14.18 -30.00 -20.26
C LYS A 33 -15.57 -29.49 -20.65
N ASP A 34 -16.35 -30.31 -21.33
CA ASP A 34 -17.65 -29.91 -21.87
C ASP A 34 -18.69 -29.87 -20.74
N ILE A 35 -18.60 -30.80 -19.78
CA ILE A 35 -19.40 -30.73 -18.54
C ILE A 35 -19.06 -29.46 -17.76
N VAL A 36 -17.77 -29.14 -17.59
CA VAL A 36 -17.36 -27.91 -16.91
C VAL A 36 -17.92 -26.67 -17.59
N LYS A 37 -17.82 -26.55 -18.92
CA LYS A 37 -18.37 -25.41 -19.66
C LYS A 37 -19.88 -25.28 -19.51
N LYS A 38 -20.59 -26.40 -19.63
CA LYS A 38 -22.06 -26.45 -19.52
C LYS A 38 -22.52 -25.98 -18.14
N ASP A 39 -21.86 -26.45 -17.09
CA ASP A 39 -22.26 -26.18 -15.70
C ASP A 39 -21.72 -24.83 -15.18
N LEU A 40 -20.70 -24.25 -15.82
CA LEU A 40 -19.99 -23.06 -15.34
C LEU A 40 -20.93 -21.88 -15.06
N TYR A 41 -21.79 -21.53 -16.02
CA TYR A 41 -22.72 -20.40 -15.90
C TYR A 41 -23.72 -20.58 -14.75
N LEU A 42 -24.16 -21.81 -14.47
CA LEU A 42 -25.18 -22.09 -13.44
C LEU A 42 -24.59 -22.28 -12.05
N LEU A 43 -23.47 -23.01 -11.97
CA LEU A 43 -22.86 -23.43 -10.71
C LEU A 43 -21.76 -22.48 -10.24
N SER A 44 -21.17 -21.69 -11.15
CA SER A 44 -20.14 -20.70 -10.82
C SER A 44 -20.22 -19.45 -11.73
N PRO A 45 -21.30 -18.64 -11.63
CA PRO A 45 -21.45 -17.42 -12.42
C PRO A 45 -20.26 -16.45 -12.27
N LYS A 46 -19.59 -16.45 -11.11
CA LYS A 46 -18.38 -15.63 -10.87
C LYS A 46 -17.21 -16.02 -11.75
N ILE A 47 -16.91 -17.31 -11.87
CA ILE A 47 -15.77 -17.75 -12.68
C ILE A 47 -16.12 -17.58 -14.16
N ASP A 48 -17.38 -17.80 -14.55
CA ASP A 48 -17.88 -17.49 -15.89
C ASP A 48 -17.65 -16.01 -16.25
N GLU A 49 -18.15 -15.10 -15.41
CA GLU A 49 -18.01 -13.65 -15.62
C GLU A 49 -16.56 -13.18 -15.58
N MET A 50 -15.73 -13.80 -14.73
CA MET A 50 -14.29 -13.52 -14.69
C MET A 50 -13.61 -13.91 -16.01
N ILE A 51 -13.93 -15.07 -16.58
CA ILE A 51 -13.35 -15.49 -17.87
C ILE A 51 -13.82 -14.55 -19.00
N LYS A 52 -15.12 -14.18 -19.02
CA LYS A 52 -15.65 -13.18 -19.96
C LYS A 52 -14.92 -11.83 -19.82
N LYS A 53 -14.69 -11.38 -18.58
CA LYS A 53 -13.95 -10.14 -18.32
C LYS A 53 -12.51 -10.24 -18.80
N ILE A 54 -11.81 -11.36 -18.59
CA ILE A 54 -10.44 -11.57 -19.11
C ILE A 54 -10.44 -11.44 -20.64
N ASN A 55 -11.37 -12.10 -21.34
CA ASN A 55 -11.46 -12.02 -22.81
C ASN A 55 -11.74 -10.59 -23.29
N LEU A 56 -12.61 -9.85 -22.60
CA LEU A 56 -12.89 -8.44 -22.93
C LEU A 56 -11.64 -7.55 -22.75
N LEU A 57 -10.88 -7.76 -21.68
CA LEU A 57 -9.64 -7.01 -21.44
C LEU A 57 -8.59 -7.33 -22.50
N ASP A 58 -8.53 -8.60 -22.93
CA ASP A 58 -7.63 -9.06 -23.99
C ASP A 58 -7.90 -8.39 -25.33
N GLU A 59 -9.17 -8.27 -25.70
CA GLU A 59 -9.58 -7.54 -26.89
C GLU A 59 -9.17 -6.06 -26.80
N GLN A 60 -9.41 -5.42 -25.66
CA GLN A 60 -9.05 -4.03 -25.42
C GLN A 60 -7.53 -3.81 -25.46
N ASP A 61 -6.76 -4.71 -24.85
CA ASP A 61 -5.30 -4.61 -24.81
C ASP A 61 -4.67 -4.84 -26.19
N MET A 62 -5.24 -5.74 -26.98
CA MET A 62 -4.81 -5.93 -28.36
C MET A 62 -5.13 -4.72 -29.24
N ILE A 63 -6.31 -4.11 -29.07
CA ILE A 63 -6.68 -2.88 -29.80
C ILE A 63 -5.77 -1.71 -29.43
N ASN A 64 -5.50 -1.51 -28.13
CA ASN A 64 -4.79 -0.32 -27.65
C ASN A 64 -3.27 -0.45 -27.74
N ASP A 65 -2.73 -1.64 -27.44
CA ASP A 65 -1.31 -1.84 -27.18
C ASP A 65 -0.68 -2.95 -28.04
N ASN A 66 -1.49 -3.72 -28.80
CA ASN A 66 -1.07 -4.88 -29.60
C ASN A 66 -0.28 -5.93 -28.79
N LYS A 67 -0.68 -6.16 -27.54
CA LYS A 67 -0.07 -7.15 -26.64
C LYS A 67 -1.04 -7.59 -25.55
N TYR A 68 -0.78 -8.76 -24.98
CA TYR A 68 -1.44 -9.22 -23.75
C TYR A 68 -0.71 -8.71 -22.49
N TYR A 69 -1.41 -8.77 -21.36
CA TYR A 69 -0.84 -8.50 -20.05
C TYR A 69 -1.06 -9.66 -19.09
N LYS A 70 -0.31 -9.61 -17.97
CA LYS A 70 -0.36 -10.61 -16.91
C LYS A 70 -1.50 -10.36 -15.93
N HIS A 71 -2.08 -11.45 -15.43
CA HIS A 71 -3.19 -11.43 -14.46
C HIS A 71 -2.84 -12.21 -13.20
N ILE A 72 -3.33 -11.72 -12.05
CA ILE A 72 -3.44 -12.50 -10.81
C ILE A 72 -4.91 -12.88 -10.63
N ILE A 73 -5.20 -14.15 -10.34
CA ILE A 73 -6.51 -14.59 -9.86
C ILE A 73 -6.34 -15.07 -8.42
N TYR A 74 -7.09 -14.47 -7.50
CA TYR A 74 -7.07 -14.83 -6.09
C TYR A 74 -8.44 -15.36 -5.65
N SER A 75 -8.42 -16.50 -4.96
CA SER A 75 -9.56 -17.12 -4.29
C SER A 75 -9.24 -17.26 -2.82
N ASP A 76 -10.07 -16.67 -1.95
CA ASP A 76 -9.90 -16.80 -0.50
C ASP A 76 -10.29 -18.20 0.01
N ILE A 77 -11.03 -18.93 -0.82
CA ILE A 77 -11.53 -20.27 -0.49
C ILE A 77 -10.43 -21.32 -0.64
N SER A 78 -10.10 -21.96 0.48
CA SER A 78 -9.20 -23.12 0.52
C SER A 78 -9.89 -24.40 0.01
N GLY A 79 -9.09 -25.42 -0.32
CA GLY A 79 -9.62 -26.71 -0.73
C GLY A 79 -10.00 -26.77 -2.20
N VAL A 80 -11.11 -27.46 -2.49
CA VAL A 80 -11.48 -27.84 -3.86
C VAL A 80 -12.29 -26.77 -4.57
N TYR A 81 -13.09 -25.97 -3.84
CA TYR A 81 -14.08 -25.04 -4.40
C TYR A 81 -13.49 -23.78 -5.04
N GLY A 82 -12.31 -23.34 -4.57
CA GLY A 82 -11.69 -22.08 -4.97
C GLY A 82 -10.73 -22.21 -6.17
N ALA A 83 -9.45 -21.94 -5.92
CA ALA A 83 -8.39 -21.90 -6.94
C ALA A 83 -8.32 -23.15 -7.86
N LYS A 84 -8.67 -24.34 -7.36
CA LYS A 84 -8.72 -25.56 -8.21
C LYS A 84 -9.85 -25.52 -9.23
N MET A 85 -11.02 -24.98 -8.89
CA MET A 85 -12.13 -24.86 -9.85
C MET A 85 -11.87 -23.76 -10.87
N VAL A 86 -11.16 -22.70 -10.47
CA VAL A 86 -10.61 -21.71 -11.43
C VAL A 86 -9.72 -22.39 -12.46
N ALA A 87 -8.76 -23.21 -12.00
CA ALA A 87 -7.87 -23.95 -12.89
C ALA A 87 -8.65 -24.89 -13.82
N SER A 88 -9.64 -25.63 -13.31
CA SER A 88 -10.53 -26.45 -14.14
C SER A 88 -11.26 -25.64 -15.21
N SER A 89 -11.78 -24.47 -14.85
CA SER A 89 -12.55 -23.61 -15.75
C SER A 89 -11.67 -22.99 -16.83
N LEU A 90 -10.44 -22.60 -16.50
CA LEU A 90 -9.45 -22.15 -17.47
C LEU A 90 -9.05 -23.28 -18.44
N ILE A 91 -8.83 -24.51 -17.93
CA ILE A 91 -8.51 -25.68 -18.78
C ILE A 91 -9.66 -26.02 -19.73
N ALA A 92 -10.90 -25.93 -19.25
CA ALA A 92 -12.08 -26.08 -20.07
C ALA A 92 -12.13 -25.00 -21.18
N ASN A 93 -11.74 -23.76 -20.87
CA ASN A 93 -11.63 -22.65 -21.81
C ASN A 93 -10.28 -22.59 -22.57
N ASN A 94 -9.63 -23.75 -22.78
CA ASN A 94 -8.43 -23.92 -23.60
C ASN A 94 -7.15 -23.24 -23.08
N PHE A 95 -7.08 -22.87 -21.79
CA PHE A 95 -5.83 -22.47 -21.17
C PHE A 95 -5.00 -23.69 -20.73
N SER A 96 -3.69 -23.54 -20.73
CA SER A 96 -2.71 -24.58 -20.41
C SER A 96 -2.02 -24.32 -19.08
N LEU A 97 -2.06 -25.31 -18.18
CA LEU A 97 -1.29 -25.32 -16.94
C LEU A 97 0.21 -25.46 -17.25
N VAL A 98 1.05 -24.61 -16.65
CA VAL A 98 2.49 -24.52 -16.97
C VAL A 98 3.36 -25.64 -16.41
N TYR A 99 2.79 -26.59 -15.65
CA TYR A 99 3.52 -27.73 -15.09
C TYR A 99 2.77 -29.04 -15.31
N SER A 100 3.52 -30.14 -15.34
CA SER A 100 2.99 -31.50 -15.50
C SER A 100 2.55 -32.11 -14.17
N ASN A 101 1.94 -33.29 -14.21
CA ASN A 101 1.61 -34.09 -13.02
C ASN A 101 2.84 -34.52 -12.19
N LYS A 102 4.06 -34.39 -12.73
CA LYS A 102 5.34 -34.60 -12.03
C LYS A 102 5.86 -33.33 -11.34
N PHE A 103 5.15 -32.20 -11.46
CA PHE A 103 5.56 -30.88 -10.95
C PHE A 103 6.83 -30.32 -11.58
N ASP A 104 7.10 -30.72 -12.83
CA ASP A 104 8.11 -30.10 -13.69
C ASP A 104 7.45 -29.11 -14.65
N LEU A 105 8.13 -27.98 -14.92
CA LEU A 105 7.63 -26.97 -15.86
C LEU A 105 7.58 -27.55 -17.28
N ARG A 106 6.48 -27.29 -17.97
CA ARG A 106 6.25 -27.69 -19.35
C ARG A 106 7.00 -26.77 -20.31
N GLN A 107 7.61 -27.37 -21.33
CA GLN A 107 8.23 -26.68 -22.47
C GLN A 107 7.38 -26.81 -23.74
N ASP A 108 6.43 -27.75 -23.76
CA ASP A 108 5.60 -28.17 -24.89
C ASP A 108 4.28 -27.38 -25.02
N ILE A 109 4.22 -26.14 -24.52
CA ILE A 109 2.98 -25.34 -24.57
C ILE A 109 2.91 -24.59 -25.90
N ILE A 110 1.90 -24.93 -26.70
CA ILE A 110 1.68 -24.38 -28.05
C ILE A 110 1.18 -22.94 -27.98
N ASP A 111 0.06 -22.70 -27.29
CA ASP A 111 -0.49 -21.36 -27.11
C ASP A 111 0.09 -20.70 -25.86
N LYS A 112 1.15 -19.91 -26.09
CA LYS A 112 1.85 -19.12 -25.08
C LYS A 112 0.95 -18.05 -24.43
N ASN A 113 -0.05 -17.55 -25.16
CA ASN A 113 -0.96 -16.48 -24.72
C ASN A 113 -2.08 -16.99 -23.81
N LYS A 114 -2.28 -18.31 -23.74
CA LYS A 114 -3.26 -18.96 -22.85
C LYS A 114 -2.58 -19.86 -21.83
N THR A 115 -1.57 -19.33 -21.13
CA THR A 115 -0.84 -20.03 -20.08
C THR A 115 -1.25 -19.60 -18.68
N PHE A 116 -1.31 -20.56 -17.75
CA PHE A 116 -1.50 -20.23 -16.35
C PHE A 116 -0.73 -21.15 -15.42
N GLY A 117 -0.44 -20.65 -14.22
CA GLY A 117 0.13 -21.43 -13.12
C GLY A 117 -0.79 -21.42 -11.91
N LEU A 118 -0.91 -22.56 -11.25
CA LEU A 118 -1.70 -22.74 -10.04
C LEU A 118 -0.79 -22.94 -8.82
N LEU A 119 -0.90 -22.06 -7.84
CA LEU A 119 -0.33 -22.22 -6.50
C LEU A 119 -1.48 -22.36 -5.48
N THR A 120 -1.60 -23.55 -4.90
CA THR A 120 -2.61 -23.88 -3.89
C THR A 120 -1.99 -24.68 -2.75
N THR A 121 -2.56 -24.52 -1.55
CA THR A 121 -2.27 -25.32 -0.36
C THR A 121 -2.90 -26.70 -0.42
N SER A 122 -3.92 -26.86 -1.27
CA SER A 122 -4.57 -28.14 -1.52
C SER A 122 -3.68 -29.06 -2.35
N THR A 123 -3.94 -30.36 -2.25
CA THR A 123 -3.24 -31.33 -3.10
C THR A 123 -3.69 -31.19 -4.56
N VAL A 124 -2.73 -31.32 -5.47
CA VAL A 124 -2.91 -31.36 -6.92
C VAL A 124 -2.35 -32.69 -7.40
N TYR A 125 -3.12 -33.46 -8.17
CA TYR A 125 -2.77 -34.85 -8.53
C TYR A 125 -2.44 -35.71 -7.30
N LYS A 126 -3.22 -35.53 -6.22
CA LYS A 126 -3.06 -36.21 -4.92
C LYS A 126 -1.74 -35.94 -4.19
N LYS A 127 -0.94 -34.96 -4.61
CA LYS A 127 0.33 -34.58 -3.98
C LYS A 127 0.34 -33.09 -3.59
N PRO A 128 0.99 -32.69 -2.49
CA PRO A 128 1.21 -31.27 -2.20
C PRO A 128 2.20 -30.66 -3.20
N LEU A 129 2.05 -29.37 -3.51
CA LEU A 129 2.99 -28.67 -4.39
C LEU A 129 4.39 -28.58 -3.74
N THR A 130 5.44 -28.75 -4.55
CA THR A 130 6.82 -28.68 -4.05
C THR A 130 7.32 -27.24 -3.95
N THR A 131 8.22 -26.97 -3.00
CA THR A 131 8.90 -25.66 -2.88
C THR A 131 9.73 -25.34 -4.14
N LYS A 132 10.31 -26.35 -4.78
CA LYS A 132 11.02 -26.23 -6.07
C LYS A 132 10.10 -25.73 -7.18
N LEU A 133 8.90 -26.32 -7.33
CA LEU A 133 7.92 -25.88 -8.32
C LEU A 133 7.52 -24.42 -8.08
N LYS A 134 7.19 -24.04 -6.83
CA LYS A 134 6.88 -22.64 -6.47
C LYS A 134 8.00 -21.69 -6.92
N LYS A 135 9.26 -21.99 -6.60
CA LYS A 135 10.42 -21.17 -6.96
C LYS A 135 10.56 -21.03 -8.48
N ASN A 136 10.45 -22.14 -9.21
CA ASN A 136 10.59 -22.15 -10.66
C ASN A 136 9.46 -21.36 -11.35
N MET A 137 8.22 -21.53 -10.90
CA MET A 137 7.07 -20.76 -11.41
C MET A 137 7.24 -19.26 -11.17
N MET A 138 7.65 -18.86 -9.96
CA MET A 138 7.85 -17.44 -9.66
C MET A 138 9.01 -16.82 -10.42
N THR A 139 10.06 -17.61 -10.68
CA THR A 139 11.18 -17.18 -11.53
C THR A 139 10.70 -16.90 -12.95
N ARG A 140 9.92 -17.81 -13.55
CA ARG A 140 9.32 -17.65 -14.88
C ARG A 140 8.32 -16.49 -14.95
N MET A 141 7.47 -16.34 -13.94
CA MET A 141 6.44 -15.28 -13.88
C MET A 141 7.05 -13.87 -13.83
N ASN A 142 8.16 -13.71 -13.09
CA ASN A 142 8.81 -12.42 -12.84
C ASN A 142 10.02 -12.15 -13.75
N GLU A 143 10.24 -12.99 -14.77
CA GLU A 143 11.36 -12.85 -15.69
C GLU A 143 11.20 -11.58 -16.55
N ARG A 144 12.27 -10.78 -16.64
CA ARG A 144 12.34 -9.56 -17.45
C ARG A 144 13.55 -9.63 -18.39
N PRO A 145 13.43 -9.19 -19.66
CA PRO A 145 12.21 -8.66 -20.28
C PRO A 145 11.24 -9.72 -20.82
N SER A 146 11.67 -10.99 -20.86
CA SER A 146 11.02 -12.10 -21.59
C SER A 146 9.60 -12.48 -21.14
N ASN A 147 9.16 -12.10 -19.93
CA ASN A 147 7.79 -12.37 -19.46
C ASN A 147 7.07 -11.09 -18.96
N ILE A 148 7.43 -9.89 -19.43
CA ILE A 148 6.69 -8.67 -19.07
C ILE A 148 5.22 -8.78 -19.54
N ASN A 149 4.99 -9.28 -20.75
CA ASN A 149 3.66 -9.41 -21.37
C ASN A 149 3.01 -10.80 -21.16
N GLY A 150 3.66 -11.70 -20.41
CA GLY A 150 3.09 -13.02 -20.09
C GLY A 150 3.32 -14.13 -21.12
N GLU A 151 4.24 -13.95 -22.07
CA GLU A 151 4.54 -14.95 -23.13
C GLU A 151 4.99 -16.32 -22.59
N ASN A 152 5.64 -16.36 -21.43
CA ASN A 152 6.08 -17.60 -20.81
C ASN A 152 5.06 -18.11 -19.78
N MET A 153 4.43 -17.23 -19.02
CA MET A 153 3.37 -17.52 -18.07
C MET A 153 2.53 -16.26 -17.85
N ARG A 154 1.27 -16.32 -18.27
CA ARG A 154 0.40 -15.15 -18.32
C ARG A 154 -0.45 -14.94 -17.06
N ILE A 155 -1.06 -16.01 -16.56
CA ILE A 155 -1.99 -15.94 -15.42
C ILE A 155 -1.42 -16.73 -14.24
N ILE A 156 -1.50 -16.17 -13.02
CA ILE A 156 -1.21 -16.91 -11.79
C ILE A 156 -2.46 -17.00 -10.92
N ILE A 157 -2.83 -18.22 -10.54
CA ILE A 157 -3.94 -18.50 -9.62
C ILE A 157 -3.37 -18.76 -8.23
N LEU A 158 -3.88 -18.04 -7.23
CA LEU A 158 -3.48 -18.11 -5.84
C LEU A 158 -4.70 -18.45 -4.97
N ASP A 159 -4.52 -19.33 -3.98
CA ASP A 159 -5.50 -19.51 -2.89
C ASP A 159 -5.10 -18.73 -1.62
N SER A 160 -5.92 -18.83 -0.57
CA SER A 160 -5.70 -18.16 0.72
C SER A 160 -4.39 -18.49 1.43
N GLY A 161 -3.71 -19.58 1.06
CA GLY A 161 -2.38 -19.88 1.58
C GLY A 161 -1.26 -19.04 0.98
N TYR A 162 -1.49 -18.38 -0.15
CA TYR A 162 -0.52 -17.53 -0.86
C TYR A 162 -0.84 -16.03 -0.75
N LYS A 163 -1.64 -15.62 0.25
CA LYS A 163 -1.83 -14.20 0.60
C LYS A 163 -0.54 -13.51 1.08
N GLU A 164 0.49 -14.29 1.41
CA GLU A 164 1.81 -13.84 1.86
C GLU A 164 2.97 -14.57 1.15
N GLY A 165 4.17 -13.98 1.20
CA GLY A 165 5.41 -14.65 0.80
C GLY A 165 5.55 -14.93 -0.71
N LEU A 166 5.03 -14.03 -1.54
CA LEU A 166 5.11 -14.10 -3.00
C LEU A 166 4.97 -12.71 -3.61
N ASP A 167 5.79 -12.35 -4.59
CA ASP A 167 5.71 -11.04 -5.26
C ASP A 167 5.52 -11.29 -6.76
N VAL A 168 4.54 -10.67 -7.40
CA VAL A 168 4.24 -10.83 -8.83
C VAL A 168 4.50 -9.51 -9.55
N PHE A 169 5.42 -9.53 -10.51
CA PHE A 169 5.85 -8.33 -11.24
C PHE A 169 5.08 -8.15 -12.54
N ASP A 170 4.97 -6.90 -12.97
CA ASP A 170 4.41 -6.44 -14.26
C ASP A 170 3.01 -6.98 -14.55
N VAL A 171 2.19 -7.12 -13.50
CA VAL A 171 0.77 -7.46 -13.62
C VAL A 171 -0.04 -6.19 -13.86
N LYS A 172 -0.97 -6.24 -14.83
CA LYS A 172 -1.90 -5.14 -15.12
C LYS A 172 -3.26 -5.36 -14.45
N TYR A 173 -3.62 -6.63 -14.26
CA TYR A 173 -4.94 -7.03 -13.76
C TYR A 173 -4.87 -7.98 -12.57
N MET A 174 -5.83 -7.82 -11.67
CA MET A 174 -6.07 -8.72 -10.55
C MET A 174 -7.57 -9.04 -10.43
N HIS A 175 -7.90 -10.31 -10.25
CA HIS A 175 -9.26 -10.81 -10.10
C HIS A 175 -9.40 -11.40 -8.70
N ILE A 176 -10.33 -10.87 -7.90
CA ILE A 176 -10.64 -11.34 -6.55
C ILE A 176 -12.03 -11.97 -6.60
N LEU A 177 -12.10 -13.30 -6.53
CA LEU A 177 -13.34 -14.05 -6.73
C LEU A 177 -14.35 -13.90 -5.60
N GLU A 178 -13.90 -13.61 -4.40
CA GLU A 178 -14.77 -13.32 -3.27
C GLU A 178 -14.33 -12.05 -2.56
N PRO A 179 -15.25 -11.14 -2.21
CA PRO A 179 -14.91 -9.98 -1.38
C PRO A 179 -14.22 -10.44 -0.09
N LEU A 180 -13.11 -9.78 0.24
CA LEU A 180 -12.33 -10.04 1.44
C LEU A 180 -12.98 -9.34 2.63
N VAL A 181 -12.91 -9.98 3.81
CA VAL A 181 -13.63 -9.50 5.00
C VAL A 181 -12.94 -8.30 5.61
N THR A 182 -11.61 -8.33 5.68
CA THR A 182 -10.84 -7.29 6.39
C THR A 182 -9.93 -6.50 5.46
N LYS A 183 -9.69 -5.23 5.80
CA LYS A 183 -8.70 -4.36 5.13
C LYS A 183 -7.28 -4.94 5.18
N ALA A 184 -6.95 -5.67 6.25
CA ALA A 184 -5.66 -6.34 6.40
C ALA A 184 -5.46 -7.41 5.33
N GLU A 185 -6.43 -8.31 5.15
CA GLU A 185 -6.40 -9.33 4.09
C GLU A 185 -6.33 -8.68 2.71
N TYR A 186 -7.12 -7.63 2.50
CA TYR A 186 -7.10 -6.86 1.26
C TYR A 186 -5.71 -6.31 0.94
N THR A 187 -5.05 -5.70 1.92
CA THR A 187 -3.68 -5.17 1.79
C THR A 187 -2.67 -6.28 1.50
N GLN A 188 -2.80 -7.45 2.13
CA GLN A 188 -1.89 -8.57 1.91
C GLN A 188 -2.04 -9.17 0.50
N VAL A 189 -3.28 -9.29 0.02
CA VAL A 189 -3.64 -9.87 -1.27
C VAL A 189 -3.25 -8.93 -2.41
N ILE A 190 -3.64 -7.66 -2.37
CA ILE A 190 -3.24 -6.68 -3.41
C ILE A 190 -1.75 -6.39 -3.36
N GLY A 191 -1.16 -6.45 -2.17
CA GLY A 191 0.29 -6.35 -1.97
C GLY A 191 1.10 -7.43 -2.71
N ARG A 192 0.48 -8.48 -3.28
CA ARG A 192 1.14 -9.41 -4.20
C ARG A 192 1.46 -8.75 -5.55
N GLY A 193 0.63 -7.80 -5.98
CA GLY A 193 0.73 -7.07 -7.24
C GLY A 193 1.19 -5.61 -7.09
N THR A 194 1.35 -5.04 -5.89
CA THR A 194 1.76 -3.64 -5.69
C THR A 194 3.11 -3.51 -4.96
N ARG A 195 4.12 -4.23 -5.46
CA ARG A 195 5.47 -4.26 -4.85
C ARG A 195 6.33 -3.09 -5.33
N TYR A 196 7.35 -2.77 -4.54
CA TYR A 196 8.30 -1.71 -4.87
C TYR A 196 8.93 -1.96 -6.25
N CYS A 197 8.71 -1.04 -7.19
CA CYS A 197 9.11 -1.13 -8.59
C CYS A 197 8.64 -2.42 -9.30
N GLY A 198 7.61 -3.09 -8.76
CA GLY A 198 7.08 -4.35 -9.27
C GLY A 198 6.48 -4.21 -10.66
N GLN A 199 5.99 -3.03 -11.03
CA GLN A 199 5.35 -2.75 -12.32
C GLN A 199 6.26 -1.97 -13.29
N SER A 200 7.56 -1.87 -12.99
CA SER A 200 8.48 -1.05 -13.77
C SER A 200 8.64 -1.50 -15.24
N GLY A 201 8.24 -2.72 -15.60
CA GLY A 201 8.19 -3.18 -16.98
C GLY A 201 6.97 -2.68 -17.76
N LEU A 202 5.94 -2.16 -17.07
CA LEU A 202 4.75 -1.57 -17.68
C LEU A 202 4.93 -0.07 -17.96
N PRO A 203 4.20 0.51 -18.93
CA PRO A 203 4.24 1.95 -19.18
C PRO A 203 3.86 2.76 -17.93
N PHE A 204 4.71 3.72 -17.55
CA PHE A 204 4.41 4.65 -16.45
C PHE A 204 3.63 5.84 -17.00
N ILE A 205 2.44 6.12 -16.44
CA ILE A 205 1.62 7.27 -16.84
C ILE A 205 2.09 8.51 -16.04
N PRO A 206 2.60 9.57 -16.68
CA PRO A 206 3.04 10.77 -15.96
C PRO A 206 1.93 11.36 -15.08
N ASN A 207 2.27 11.79 -13.86
CA ASN A 207 1.35 12.31 -12.83
C ASN A 207 0.26 11.33 -12.34
N VAL A 208 0.23 10.10 -12.86
CA VAL A 208 -0.77 9.09 -12.51
C VAL A 208 -0.12 7.85 -11.89
N GLY A 209 0.97 7.33 -12.47
CA GLY A 209 1.69 6.14 -12.02
C GLY A 209 1.32 4.86 -12.79
N TRP A 210 1.55 3.70 -12.19
CA TRP A 210 1.11 2.40 -12.75
C TRP A 210 -0.25 1.98 -12.17
N PRO A 211 -1.31 1.89 -12.96
CA PRO A 211 -2.57 1.33 -12.49
C PRO A 211 -2.48 -0.19 -12.34
N LEU A 212 -2.97 -0.71 -11.21
CA LEU A 212 -3.32 -2.12 -11.04
C LEU A 212 -4.84 -2.24 -11.00
N ASN A 213 -5.44 -2.72 -12.09
CA ASN A 213 -6.89 -2.86 -12.20
C ASN A 213 -7.37 -4.11 -11.47
N ILE A 214 -8.15 -3.93 -10.42
CA ILE A 214 -8.65 -5.00 -9.55
C ILE A 214 -10.15 -5.18 -9.80
N TYR A 215 -10.55 -6.38 -10.20
CA TYR A 215 -11.94 -6.76 -10.40
C TYR A 215 -12.40 -7.66 -9.25
N ARG A 216 -13.42 -7.22 -8.51
CA ARG A 216 -14.01 -7.97 -7.39
C ARG A 216 -15.37 -8.52 -7.82
N TYR A 217 -15.57 -9.83 -7.68
CA TYR A 217 -16.77 -10.50 -8.16
C TYR A 217 -17.71 -10.82 -7.00
N ASN A 218 -18.95 -10.35 -7.08
CA ASN A 218 -19.98 -10.65 -6.09
C ASN A 218 -21.29 -11.01 -6.79
N ILE A 219 -22.09 -11.87 -6.17
CA ILE A 219 -23.37 -12.32 -6.72
C ILE A 219 -24.49 -11.71 -5.87
N LYS A 220 -25.50 -11.17 -6.54
CA LYS A 220 -26.73 -10.73 -5.88
C LYS A 220 -27.54 -11.96 -5.47
N TYR A 221 -27.85 -12.05 -4.18
CA TYR A 221 -28.72 -13.09 -3.67
C TYR A 221 -30.20 -12.68 -3.85
N ASP A 222 -30.49 -11.40 -3.57
CA ASP A 222 -31.74 -10.70 -3.86
C ASP A 222 -31.46 -9.24 -4.32
N SER A 223 -32.47 -8.37 -4.36
CA SER A 223 -32.33 -6.96 -4.79
C SER A 223 -31.37 -6.14 -3.93
N ASP A 224 -31.23 -6.48 -2.64
CA ASP A 224 -30.62 -5.62 -1.63
C ASP A 224 -29.40 -6.27 -0.96
N ILE A 225 -29.24 -7.58 -1.09
CA ILE A 225 -28.26 -8.39 -0.37
C ILE A 225 -27.43 -9.22 -1.34
N THR A 226 -26.11 -9.18 -1.16
CA THR A 226 -25.19 -10.06 -1.89
C THR A 226 -24.89 -11.35 -1.10
N ILE A 227 -24.37 -12.38 -1.78
CA ILE A 227 -23.90 -13.60 -1.09
C ILE A 227 -22.86 -13.26 -0.01
N HIS A 228 -22.02 -12.24 -0.24
CA HIS A 228 -21.03 -11.82 0.75
C HIS A 228 -21.69 -11.22 2.01
N ASP A 229 -22.72 -10.39 1.85
CA ASP A 229 -23.45 -9.81 2.99
C ASP A 229 -24.17 -10.90 3.79
N LEU A 230 -24.75 -11.87 3.08
CA LEU A 230 -25.35 -13.06 3.67
C LEU A 230 -24.31 -13.89 4.46
N TYR A 231 -23.11 -14.06 3.92
CA TYR A 231 -22.00 -14.68 4.62
C TYR A 231 -21.64 -13.92 5.91
N LEU A 232 -21.49 -12.59 5.85
CA LEU A 232 -21.15 -11.76 7.02
C LEU A 232 -22.22 -11.87 8.12
N LYS A 233 -23.51 -11.80 7.75
CA LYS A 233 -24.64 -11.93 8.68
C LYS A 233 -24.63 -13.26 9.44
N HIS A 234 -24.24 -14.35 8.79
CA HIS A 234 -24.15 -15.68 9.40
C HIS A 234 -22.79 -15.95 10.07
N SER A 235 -21.77 -15.12 9.85
CA SER A 235 -20.43 -15.28 10.45
C SER A 235 -20.33 -14.87 11.93
N ASN A 236 -21.42 -14.38 12.55
CA ASN A 236 -21.50 -13.98 13.96
C ASN A 236 -20.59 -12.78 14.33
N THR A 237 -20.25 -11.93 13.36
CA THR A 237 -19.41 -10.74 13.57
C THR A 237 -20.13 -9.67 14.39
N ASN A 238 -19.54 -9.31 15.53
CA ASN A 238 -20.02 -8.26 16.43
C ASN A 238 -19.83 -6.88 15.77
N ILE A 239 -20.90 -6.15 15.47
CA ILE A 239 -20.85 -4.80 14.87
C ILE A 239 -19.95 -3.87 15.70
N SER A 240 -19.99 -3.99 17.03
CA SER A 240 -19.13 -3.20 17.90
C SER A 240 -17.64 -3.51 17.73
N ALA A 241 -17.28 -4.74 17.36
CA ALA A 241 -15.91 -5.11 17.04
C ALA A 241 -15.44 -4.49 15.71
N PHE A 242 -16.32 -4.37 14.71
CA PHE A 242 -15.97 -3.68 13.46
C PHE A 242 -15.74 -2.18 13.66
N ASN A 243 -16.63 -1.52 14.41
CA ASN A 243 -16.46 -0.11 14.79
C ASN A 243 -15.15 0.09 15.56
N PHE A 244 -14.86 -0.82 16.49
CA PHE A 244 -13.60 -0.81 17.23
C PHE A 244 -12.39 -0.98 16.32
N ILE A 245 -12.40 -1.90 15.35
CA ILE A 245 -11.30 -2.11 14.39
C ILE A 245 -11.00 -0.83 13.61
N ALA A 246 -12.03 -0.11 13.15
CA ALA A 246 -11.85 1.14 12.42
C ALA A 246 -11.23 2.23 13.32
N ASP A 247 -11.76 2.39 14.54
CA ASP A 247 -11.26 3.39 15.46
C ASP A 247 -9.85 3.07 15.99
N ILE A 248 -9.57 1.82 16.35
CA ILE A 248 -8.26 1.42 16.89
C ILE A 248 -7.16 1.64 15.86
N GLU A 249 -7.43 1.40 14.57
CA GLU A 249 -6.48 1.72 13.50
C GLU A 249 -6.27 3.23 13.40
N ALA A 250 -7.35 4.02 13.36
CA ALA A 250 -7.30 5.46 13.21
C ALA A 250 -6.60 6.17 14.39
N ILE A 251 -6.86 5.75 15.63
CA ILE A 251 -6.25 6.32 16.84
C ILE A 251 -4.77 5.96 16.96
N ILE A 252 -4.36 4.73 16.59
CA ILE A 252 -2.95 4.33 16.55
C ILE A 252 -2.18 5.18 15.53
N ILE A 253 -2.77 5.40 14.35
CA ILE A 253 -2.17 6.25 13.30
C ILE A 253 -2.03 7.69 13.78
N ALA A 254 -3.09 8.27 14.38
CA ALA A 254 -3.06 9.64 14.89
C ALA A 254 -2.06 9.82 16.05
N SER A 255 -1.77 8.75 16.79
CA SER A 255 -0.81 8.76 17.91
C SER A 255 0.63 8.47 17.50
N ALA A 256 0.88 8.18 16.22
CA ALA A 256 2.21 7.81 15.76
C ALA A 256 3.20 8.96 15.98
N VAL A 257 4.39 8.63 16.47
CA VAL A 257 5.39 9.61 16.89
C VAL A 257 5.94 10.44 15.74
N ASP A 258 5.96 9.88 14.53
CA ASP A 258 6.43 10.51 13.30
C ASP A 258 5.34 11.28 12.54
N THR A 259 4.11 11.34 13.06
CA THR A 259 2.99 12.08 12.45
C THR A 259 3.37 13.51 12.03
N PRO A 260 4.05 14.35 12.85
CA PRO A 260 4.41 15.73 12.44
C PRO A 260 5.35 15.78 11.22
N LEU A 261 6.08 14.69 10.97
CA LEU A 261 7.06 14.57 9.90
C LEU A 261 6.45 13.98 8.63
N THR A 262 5.34 13.25 8.74
CA THR A 262 4.71 12.50 7.62
C THR A 262 3.37 13.05 7.17
N GLU A 263 2.93 14.21 7.67
CA GLU A 263 1.64 14.85 7.30
C GLU A 263 1.45 14.95 5.78
N ASN A 264 2.49 15.37 5.04
CA ASN A 264 2.47 15.54 3.58
C ASN A 264 2.34 14.21 2.81
N LEU A 265 2.65 13.07 3.46
CA LEU A 265 2.54 11.74 2.87
C LEU A 265 1.17 11.12 3.13
N HIS A 266 0.65 11.27 4.34
CA HIS A 266 -0.58 10.55 4.76
C HIS A 266 -1.85 11.36 4.58
N LEU A 267 -1.75 12.70 4.58
CA LEU A 267 -2.88 13.63 4.44
C LEU A 267 -4.05 13.25 5.36
N LEU A 268 -3.75 13.02 6.65
CA LEU A 268 -4.72 12.46 7.60
C LEU A 268 -6.00 13.28 7.73
N ARG A 269 -5.90 14.61 7.58
CA ARG A 269 -7.04 15.54 7.54
C ARG A 269 -7.93 15.31 6.32
N ASP A 270 -7.34 15.04 5.15
CA ASP A 270 -8.10 14.75 3.93
C ASP A 270 -8.78 13.37 3.99
N LYS A 271 -8.29 12.50 4.87
CA LYS A 271 -8.88 11.18 5.17
C LYS A 271 -9.89 11.20 6.33
N ASN A 272 -10.27 12.39 6.85
CA ASN A 272 -11.22 12.56 7.96
C ASN A 272 -10.89 11.73 9.21
N ASN A 273 -9.61 11.65 9.60
CA ASN A 273 -9.24 10.96 10.84
C ASN A 273 -9.68 11.79 12.07
N ARG A 274 -10.82 11.42 12.66
CA ARG A 274 -11.44 12.12 13.81
C ARG A 274 -10.50 12.36 14.99
N PHE A 275 -9.56 11.44 15.23
CA PHE A 275 -8.63 11.51 16.35
C PHE A 275 -7.53 12.54 16.11
N TYR A 276 -6.97 12.55 14.90
CA TYR A 276 -6.00 13.55 14.48
C TYR A 276 -6.64 14.95 14.43
N ASP A 277 -7.84 15.07 13.85
CA ASP A 277 -8.55 16.35 13.78
C ASP A 277 -8.85 16.91 15.17
N SER A 278 -9.29 16.06 16.11
CA SER A 278 -9.51 16.46 17.51
C SER A 278 -8.21 16.95 18.16
N LEU A 279 -7.09 16.25 17.93
CA LEU A 279 -5.78 16.62 18.45
C LEU A 279 -5.30 17.98 17.91
N ILE A 280 -5.49 18.25 16.61
CA ILE A 280 -5.07 19.50 15.99
C ILE A 280 -5.95 20.68 16.44
N ILE A 281 -7.29 20.51 16.38
CA ILE A 281 -8.26 21.57 16.69
C ILE A 281 -8.18 21.98 18.16
N LYS A 282 -8.23 21.02 19.10
CA LYS A 282 -8.23 21.33 20.54
C LYS A 282 -6.97 22.03 21.02
N ASN A 283 -5.85 21.78 20.34
CA ASN A 283 -4.54 22.29 20.77
C ASN A 283 -4.08 23.53 20.00
N ASN A 284 -4.95 24.13 19.17
CA ASN A 284 -4.63 25.28 18.31
C ASN A 284 -3.33 25.07 17.51
N ILE A 285 -3.07 23.83 17.08
CA ILE A 285 -1.90 23.53 16.26
C ILE A 285 -2.20 24.10 14.88
N LYS A 286 -1.57 25.23 14.55
CA LYS A 286 -1.62 25.78 13.19
C LYS A 286 -0.89 24.82 12.27
N VAL A 287 -1.64 23.90 11.65
CA VAL A 287 -1.19 23.18 10.45
C VAL A 287 -1.15 24.21 9.34
N GLU A 288 -0.09 25.01 9.31
CA GLU A 288 0.18 25.88 8.18
C GLU A 288 0.36 24.97 6.98
N LYS A 289 -0.60 25.01 6.02
CA LYS A 289 -0.27 24.63 4.65
C LYS A 289 0.97 25.43 4.32
N SER A 290 2.10 24.75 4.11
CA SER A 290 3.37 25.37 3.77
C SER A 290 3.16 26.22 2.52
N LYS A 291 2.81 27.51 2.69
CA LYS A 291 2.85 28.48 1.62
C LYS A 291 4.32 28.56 1.22
N ARG A 292 4.61 28.45 -0.08
CA ARG A 292 5.97 28.65 -0.59
C ARG A 292 6.52 29.98 -0.04
N LYS A 293 7.78 30.01 0.38
CA LYS A 293 8.37 31.18 1.06
C LYS A 293 8.39 32.44 0.18
N ASP A 294 8.31 32.24 -1.11
CA ASP A 294 8.23 33.23 -2.19
C ASP A 294 6.79 33.48 -2.67
N TYR A 295 5.77 33.07 -1.91
CA TYR A 295 4.37 33.29 -2.27
C TYR A 295 4.06 34.79 -2.21
N ILE A 296 3.64 35.34 -3.34
CA ILE A 296 3.18 36.71 -3.53
C ILE A 296 1.67 36.65 -3.74
N GLU A 297 0.93 37.39 -2.92
CA GLU A 297 -0.50 37.60 -3.04
C GLU A 297 -0.77 39.09 -3.25
N VAL A 298 -1.43 39.42 -4.35
CA VAL A 298 -1.78 40.80 -4.70
C VAL A 298 -3.30 40.88 -4.74
N VAL A 299 -3.87 41.71 -3.86
CA VAL A 299 -5.31 41.91 -3.77
C VAL A 299 -5.68 43.20 -4.50
N ASN A 300 -6.50 43.09 -5.54
CA ASN A 300 -7.07 44.26 -6.19
C ASN A 300 -8.26 44.77 -5.35
N ASN A 301 -8.04 45.83 -4.59
CA ASN A 301 -9.01 46.38 -3.65
C ASN A 301 -10.25 47.00 -4.32
N ILE A 302 -10.21 47.25 -5.64
CA ILE A 302 -11.31 47.86 -6.40
C ILE A 302 -12.24 46.79 -6.99
N ARG A 303 -11.70 45.61 -7.35
CA ARG A 303 -12.43 44.52 -8.04
C ARG A 303 -12.56 43.23 -7.22
N GLY A 304 -11.96 43.17 -6.02
CA GLY A 304 -11.95 41.98 -5.16
C GLY A 304 -11.21 40.77 -5.74
N LYS A 305 -10.46 40.94 -6.83
CA LYS A 305 -9.69 39.86 -7.47
C LYS A 305 -8.35 39.66 -6.77
N ILE A 306 -8.02 38.41 -6.47
CA ILE A 306 -6.75 38.01 -5.88
C ILE A 306 -5.86 37.43 -7.00
N TYR A 307 -4.65 37.96 -7.12
CA TYR A 307 -3.62 37.46 -8.01
C TYR A 307 -2.49 36.81 -7.20
N THR A 308 -1.94 35.71 -7.70
CA THR A 308 -0.80 35.02 -7.08
C THR A 308 0.29 34.78 -8.10
N ASN A 309 1.52 34.63 -7.63
CA ASN A 309 2.64 34.26 -8.50
C ASN A 309 2.67 32.78 -8.89
N ASP A 310 1.55 32.05 -8.79
CA ASP A 310 1.39 30.69 -9.36
C ASP A 310 1.06 30.77 -10.85
N ASN A 311 0.57 31.93 -11.27
CA ASN A 311 0.23 32.23 -12.64
C ASN A 311 1.27 33.18 -13.24
N ILE A 312 1.62 32.94 -14.49
CA ILE A 312 2.52 33.81 -15.25
C ILE A 312 1.88 35.17 -15.52
N ILE A 313 2.71 36.20 -15.62
CA ILE A 313 2.33 37.53 -16.08
C ILE A 313 2.16 37.47 -17.60
N ASP A 314 0.95 37.79 -18.04
CA ASP A 314 0.62 38.01 -19.45
C ASP A 314 1.13 39.38 -19.88
N CYS A 315 2.26 39.40 -20.58
CA CYS A 315 2.93 40.64 -20.97
C CYS A 315 2.11 41.44 -22.00
N LYS A 316 1.22 40.81 -22.77
CA LYS A 316 0.37 41.53 -23.75
C LYS A 316 -0.63 42.49 -23.10
N LYS A 317 -0.80 42.39 -21.78
CA LYS A 317 -1.69 43.26 -21.01
C LYS A 317 -1.03 44.53 -20.50
N ASN A 318 0.24 44.80 -20.85
CA ASN A 318 0.95 46.03 -20.48
C ASN A 318 0.82 46.36 -18.98
N CYS A 319 1.11 45.35 -18.15
CA CYS A 319 0.99 45.32 -16.69
C CYS A 319 -0.42 45.35 -16.08
N GLN A 320 -1.51 45.46 -16.85
CA GLN A 320 -2.86 45.42 -16.29
C GLN A 320 -3.13 44.09 -15.54
N GLY A 321 -3.74 44.18 -14.35
CA GLY A 321 -3.96 43.05 -13.46
C GLY A 321 -2.81 42.83 -12.47
N MET A 322 -2.02 41.76 -12.64
CA MET A 322 -1.07 41.30 -11.60
C MET A 322 -0.01 42.34 -11.23
N LEU A 323 0.58 43.02 -12.22
CA LEU A 323 1.63 44.02 -12.00
C LEU A 323 1.07 45.42 -11.70
N GLU A 324 -0.21 45.66 -11.98
CA GLU A 324 -0.88 46.93 -11.74
C GLU A 324 -0.89 47.24 -10.25
N ASP A 325 -1.41 46.30 -9.46
CA ASP A 325 -1.59 46.43 -8.01
C ASP A 325 -0.40 45.92 -7.19
N PHE A 326 0.61 45.31 -7.82
CA PHE A 326 1.76 44.79 -7.10
C PHE A 326 2.66 45.94 -6.58
N PRO A 327 2.85 46.11 -5.26
CA PRO A 327 3.57 47.26 -4.70
C PRO A 327 5.01 47.36 -5.16
N SER A 328 5.66 46.21 -5.38
CA SER A 328 7.06 46.14 -5.81
C SER A 328 7.24 45.92 -7.31
N ALA A 329 6.19 46.20 -8.12
CA ALA A 329 6.26 46.08 -9.57
C ALA A 329 7.39 46.93 -10.18
N ASN A 330 7.63 48.13 -9.64
CA ASN A 330 8.72 48.99 -10.10
C ASN A 330 10.08 48.29 -9.98
N ALA A 331 10.37 47.75 -8.80
CA ALA A 331 11.60 47.03 -8.50
C ALA A 331 11.76 45.79 -9.39
N LEU A 332 10.69 45.00 -9.55
CA LEU A 332 10.71 43.79 -10.39
C LEU A 332 11.07 44.12 -11.84
N LEU A 333 10.46 45.16 -12.41
CA LEU A 333 10.74 45.61 -13.78
C LEU A 333 12.18 46.10 -13.93
N ILE A 334 12.68 46.89 -12.98
CA ILE A 334 14.07 47.38 -12.99
C ILE A 334 15.08 46.22 -12.93
N ILE A 335 14.85 45.25 -12.03
CA ILE A 335 15.71 44.07 -11.90
C ILE A 335 15.71 43.24 -13.18
N ALA A 336 14.55 43.09 -13.83
CA ALA A 336 14.44 42.42 -15.12
C ALA A 336 15.24 43.13 -16.22
N VAL A 337 15.19 44.47 -16.27
CA VAL A 337 15.99 45.27 -17.22
C VAL A 337 17.50 45.03 -17.01
N VAL A 338 17.98 45.14 -15.77
CA VAL A 338 19.40 44.91 -15.44
C VAL A 338 19.83 43.49 -15.81
N PHE A 339 19.00 42.49 -15.50
CA PHE A 339 19.28 41.09 -15.79
C PHE A 339 19.52 40.83 -17.29
N ILE A 340 18.72 41.45 -18.18
CA ILE A 340 18.83 41.22 -19.62
C ILE A 340 19.96 42.02 -20.27
N ILE A 341 20.12 43.30 -19.93
CA ILE A 341 21.16 44.17 -20.52
C ILE A 341 22.55 43.59 -20.23
N GLU A 342 22.78 43.19 -18.99
CA GLU A 342 24.07 42.69 -18.53
C GLU A 342 24.27 41.21 -18.86
N LYS A 343 23.29 40.58 -19.53
CA LYS A 343 23.31 39.15 -19.89
C LYS A 343 23.68 38.25 -18.70
N VAL A 344 23.13 38.60 -17.53
CA VAL A 344 23.38 37.90 -16.28
C VAL A 344 22.98 36.43 -16.45
N GLY A 345 23.91 35.51 -16.20
CA GLY A 345 23.66 34.07 -16.35
C GLY A 345 24.05 33.43 -17.69
N ALA A 346 24.56 34.17 -18.68
CA ALA A 346 24.96 33.63 -19.99
C ALA A 346 26.01 32.50 -19.95
N ARG A 347 26.79 32.37 -18.85
CA ARG A 347 27.71 31.23 -18.61
C ARG A 347 27.10 30.06 -17.83
N VAL A 348 25.98 30.29 -17.13
CA VAL A 348 25.36 29.35 -16.18
C VAL A 348 24.24 28.52 -16.86
N ASP A 349 23.65 29.06 -17.93
CA ASP A 349 22.57 28.40 -18.68
C ASP A 349 23.02 27.06 -19.29
N ASN A 350 24.30 26.87 -19.63
CA ASN A 350 24.78 25.58 -20.16
C ASN A 350 24.88 24.46 -19.10
N ILE A 351 24.88 24.78 -17.80
CA ILE A 351 25.02 23.80 -16.70
C ILE A 351 23.65 23.49 -16.05
N ILE A 352 22.74 24.47 -16.00
CA ILE A 352 21.42 24.33 -15.33
C ILE A 352 20.39 23.55 -16.17
N VAL A 353 20.62 23.34 -17.48
CA VAL A 353 19.74 22.55 -18.37
C VAL A 353 19.44 21.14 -17.84
N LYS A 354 20.25 20.59 -16.91
CA LYS A 354 19.99 19.29 -16.26
C LYS A 354 19.08 19.32 -15.02
N ASN A 355 18.86 20.46 -14.35
CA ASN A 355 18.10 20.54 -13.10
C ASN A 355 16.97 21.58 -13.19
N LYS A 356 15.78 21.12 -13.59
CA LYS A 356 14.52 21.91 -13.67
C LYS A 356 14.25 22.70 -12.39
N LYS A 357 14.23 24.04 -12.43
CA LYS A 357 13.58 24.90 -11.40
C LYS A 357 13.34 26.39 -11.76
N LEU A 358 13.58 26.82 -13.00
CA LEU A 358 13.29 28.19 -13.47
C LEU A 358 12.34 28.18 -14.67
N TYR A 359 11.53 29.23 -14.82
CA TYR A 359 10.64 29.43 -15.97
C TYR A 359 11.46 29.51 -17.28
N MET A 360 11.09 28.71 -18.29
CA MET A 360 11.81 28.56 -19.56
C MET A 360 11.08 29.22 -20.76
N GLY A 361 10.09 30.08 -20.50
CA GLY A 361 9.22 30.65 -21.54
C GLY A 361 7.95 29.83 -21.76
N ASN A 362 6.90 30.48 -22.28
CA ASN A 362 5.61 29.86 -22.61
C ASN A 362 5.25 30.22 -24.06
N ILE A 363 4.97 29.21 -24.88
CA ILE A 363 4.60 29.38 -26.30
C ILE A 363 3.40 30.32 -26.48
N LYS A 364 2.47 30.35 -25.52
CA LYS A 364 1.28 31.22 -25.55
C LYS A 364 1.56 32.67 -25.12
N ASN A 365 2.70 32.95 -24.48
CA ASN A 365 3.08 34.27 -23.98
C ASN A 365 4.15 34.96 -24.87
N LYS A 366 4.22 34.59 -26.16
CA LYS A 366 5.11 35.25 -27.13
C LYS A 366 4.66 36.69 -27.40
N VAL A 367 5.61 37.62 -27.35
CA VAL A 367 5.43 39.04 -27.60
C VAL A 367 6.33 39.50 -28.76
N ASN A 368 6.15 40.75 -29.20
CA ASN A 368 6.94 41.30 -30.29
C ASN A 368 8.36 41.62 -29.83
N ASN A 369 9.32 41.74 -30.75
CA ASN A 369 10.73 42.10 -30.48
C ASN A 369 11.13 43.37 -31.25
N TYR A 370 10.40 44.46 -31.02
CA TYR A 370 10.65 45.74 -31.70
C TYR A 370 11.68 46.61 -30.98
N ILE A 371 12.00 46.32 -29.71
CA ILE A 371 12.93 47.09 -28.88
C ILE A 371 14.11 46.19 -28.49
N LYS A 372 15.35 46.67 -28.64
CA LYS A 372 16.54 45.90 -28.27
C LYS A 372 16.77 45.97 -26.77
N ASP A 373 17.38 44.93 -26.20
CA ASP A 373 17.64 44.85 -24.75
C ASP A 373 18.39 46.08 -24.22
N ASN A 374 19.40 46.56 -24.96
CA ASN A 374 20.21 47.72 -24.56
C ASN A 374 19.42 49.03 -24.52
N ASP A 375 18.35 49.17 -25.30
CA ASP A 375 17.54 50.39 -25.33
C ASP A 375 16.77 50.57 -24.02
N LEU A 376 16.58 49.49 -23.25
CA LEU A 376 15.88 49.54 -21.97
C LEU A 376 16.68 50.28 -20.86
N ILE A 377 17.97 50.53 -21.08
CA ILE A 377 18.83 51.20 -20.09
C ILE A 377 18.36 52.63 -19.79
N GLU A 378 17.78 53.31 -20.78
CA GLU A 378 17.33 54.70 -20.66
C GLU A 378 16.23 54.88 -19.60
N TYR A 379 15.41 53.85 -19.38
CA TYR A 379 14.33 53.89 -18.41
C TYR A 379 14.83 53.82 -16.97
N LEU A 380 16.04 53.32 -16.71
CA LEU A 380 16.57 53.16 -15.34
C LEU A 380 16.74 54.51 -14.62
N ASN A 381 17.05 55.58 -15.36
CA ASN A 381 17.22 56.92 -14.77
C ASN A 381 15.91 57.72 -14.67
N ASN A 382 14.79 57.19 -15.18
CA ASN A 382 13.52 57.89 -15.15
C ASN A 382 12.90 57.87 -13.74
N LYS A 383 12.32 58.99 -13.28
CA LYS A 383 11.65 59.09 -11.96
C LYS A 383 10.41 58.18 -11.83
N HIS A 384 9.78 57.82 -12.95
CA HIS A 384 8.57 57.00 -13.05
C HIS A 384 8.71 55.96 -14.16
N PRO A 385 9.55 54.93 -14.00
CA PRO A 385 9.85 54.01 -15.09
C PRO A 385 8.73 52.97 -15.30
N LYS A 386 7.94 52.62 -14.27
CA LYS A 386 6.87 51.61 -14.34
C LYS A 386 5.91 51.84 -15.53
N PRO A 387 5.25 53.00 -15.72
CA PRO A 387 4.36 53.20 -16.87
C PRO A 387 5.05 53.01 -18.23
N LEU A 388 6.30 53.47 -18.35
CA LEU A 388 7.08 53.37 -19.59
C LEU A 388 7.47 51.92 -19.88
N LEU A 389 8.02 51.22 -18.88
CA LEU A 389 8.40 49.81 -18.96
C LEU A 389 7.17 48.90 -19.22
N CYS A 390 6.01 49.26 -18.66
CA CYS A 390 4.76 48.54 -18.94
C CYS A 390 4.25 48.73 -20.36
N ASN A 391 4.55 49.84 -21.05
CA ASN A 391 4.17 50.08 -22.45
C ASN A 391 5.09 49.40 -23.48
N ILE A 392 6.16 48.76 -23.01
CA ILE A 392 7.15 48.09 -23.86
C ILE A 392 7.36 46.62 -23.49
N ILE A 393 6.69 46.13 -22.44
CA ILE A 393 6.77 44.73 -21.99
C ILE A 393 6.26 43.75 -23.06
N ASP A 394 5.37 44.17 -23.95
CA ASP A 394 4.87 43.42 -25.11
C ASP A 394 5.71 43.61 -26.39
N LYS A 395 6.81 44.36 -26.31
CA LYS A 395 7.72 44.70 -27.42
C LYS A 395 9.13 44.16 -27.24
N ASN A 396 9.39 43.42 -26.15
CA ASN A 396 10.65 42.71 -25.93
C ASN A 396 10.41 41.36 -25.19
N GLN A 397 10.68 40.25 -25.87
CA GLN A 397 10.49 38.89 -25.37
C GLN A 397 11.43 38.55 -24.22
N ASN A 398 12.71 38.93 -24.30
CA ASN A 398 13.70 38.67 -23.25
C ASN A 398 13.29 39.34 -21.94
N PHE A 399 12.76 40.56 -22.05
CA PHE A 399 12.25 41.32 -20.92
C PHE A 399 11.02 40.67 -20.29
N CYS A 400 10.04 40.24 -21.10
CA CYS A 400 8.87 39.51 -20.63
C CYS A 400 9.26 38.19 -19.91
N ASP A 401 10.22 37.46 -20.46
CA ASP A 401 10.71 36.20 -19.86
C ASP A 401 11.48 36.46 -18.56
N ALA A 402 12.29 37.52 -18.50
CA ALA A 402 12.99 37.92 -17.27
C ALA A 402 12.01 38.29 -16.15
N ILE A 403 10.96 39.06 -16.45
CA ILE A 403 9.88 39.40 -15.52
C ILE A 403 9.24 38.14 -14.96
N ASN A 404 8.89 37.18 -15.82
CA ASN A 404 8.26 35.93 -15.39
C ASN A 404 9.22 35.02 -14.60
N LYS A 405 10.53 35.00 -14.93
CA LYS A 405 11.56 34.30 -14.14
C LYS A 405 11.63 34.84 -12.71
N ILE A 406 11.60 36.17 -12.54
CA ILE A 406 11.64 36.82 -11.23
C ILE A 406 10.31 36.63 -10.49
N TRP A 407 9.17 36.83 -11.15
CA TRP A 407 7.84 36.74 -10.56
C TRP A 407 7.52 35.34 -10.01
N MET A 408 7.72 34.31 -10.82
CA MET A 408 7.33 32.94 -10.49
C MET A 408 8.17 32.33 -9.36
N ASN A 409 9.45 32.75 -9.25
CA ASN A 409 10.38 32.21 -8.25
C ASN A 409 11.46 33.22 -7.81
N PRO A 410 11.07 34.30 -7.12
CA PRO A 410 11.98 35.40 -6.79
C PRO A 410 13.13 34.95 -5.87
N ILE A 411 12.87 34.01 -4.96
CA ILE A 411 13.92 33.51 -4.04
C ILE A 411 14.98 32.73 -4.81
N ASN A 412 14.63 31.73 -5.64
CA ASN A 412 15.65 30.97 -6.37
C ASN A 412 16.34 31.82 -7.43
N PHE A 413 15.62 32.73 -8.09
CA PHE A 413 16.22 33.68 -9.04
C PHE A 413 17.29 34.54 -8.37
N LEU A 414 16.97 35.17 -7.24
CA LEU A 414 17.91 36.04 -6.52
C LEU A 414 19.04 35.24 -5.85
N LYS A 415 18.81 33.99 -5.48
CA LYS A 415 19.89 33.10 -5.01
C LYS A 415 20.93 32.84 -6.09
N LEU A 416 20.53 32.73 -7.35
CA LEU A 416 21.42 32.44 -8.47
C LEU A 416 22.06 33.69 -9.05
N TYR A 417 21.30 34.77 -9.17
CA TYR A 417 21.69 35.94 -9.95
C TYR A 417 21.76 37.23 -9.13
N GLY A 418 21.28 37.23 -7.88
CA GLY A 418 21.12 38.44 -7.07
C GLY A 418 22.43 39.17 -6.81
N ASP A 419 23.53 38.47 -6.53
CA ASP A 419 24.83 39.12 -6.28
C ASP A 419 25.35 39.85 -7.52
N GLN A 420 25.28 39.22 -8.69
CA GLN A 420 25.67 39.85 -9.96
C GLN A 420 24.81 41.08 -10.27
N ILE A 421 23.50 41.01 -9.98
CA ILE A 421 22.58 42.14 -10.17
C ILE A 421 22.90 43.28 -9.20
N ILE A 422 23.24 42.99 -7.94
CA ILE A 422 23.63 44.01 -6.94
C ILE A 422 24.89 44.74 -7.41
N ASP A 423 25.91 44.02 -7.86
CA ASP A 423 27.16 44.62 -8.35
C ASP A 423 26.90 45.60 -9.51
N LYS A 424 26.00 45.23 -10.42
CA LYS A 424 25.60 46.08 -11.55
C LYS A 424 24.74 47.28 -11.14
N LEU A 425 23.81 47.09 -10.20
CA LEU A 425 23.04 48.19 -9.63
C LEU A 425 23.94 49.21 -8.92
N ASN A 426 24.96 48.75 -8.18
CA ASN A 426 25.95 49.62 -7.54
C ASN A 426 26.74 50.41 -8.58
N TYR A 427 27.24 49.75 -9.63
CA TYR A 427 27.92 50.41 -10.74
C TYR A 427 27.04 51.46 -11.41
N TYR A 428 25.77 51.14 -11.70
CA TYR A 428 24.82 52.09 -12.28
C TYR A 428 24.54 53.28 -11.37
N LYS A 429 24.50 53.07 -10.04
CA LYS A 429 24.31 54.14 -9.07
C LYS A 429 25.52 55.08 -9.03
N THR A 430 26.74 54.53 -9.01
CA THR A 430 27.98 55.34 -9.01
C THR A 430 28.12 56.17 -10.29
N ASN A 431 27.65 55.66 -11.42
CA ASN A 431 27.73 56.34 -12.72
C ASN A 431 26.47 57.13 -13.10
N ASN A 432 25.52 57.34 -12.18
CA ASN A 432 24.25 58.06 -12.42
C ASN A 432 23.40 57.50 -13.58
N ILE A 433 23.51 56.20 -13.86
CA ILE A 433 22.72 55.49 -14.89
C ILE A 433 21.33 55.12 -14.35
N ILE A 434 21.19 54.95 -13.04
CA ILE A 434 19.93 54.64 -12.36
C ILE A 434 19.59 55.74 -11.36
N ASN A 435 18.30 56.09 -11.30
CA ASN A 435 17.80 57.05 -10.32
C ASN A 435 17.83 56.47 -8.89
N ASP A 436 18.10 57.30 -7.90
CA ASP A 436 18.18 56.96 -6.47
C ASP A 436 16.98 56.17 -5.96
N LYS A 437 15.76 56.57 -6.36
CA LYS A 437 14.53 55.87 -5.98
C LYS A 437 14.48 54.47 -6.59
N ASN A 438 14.82 54.34 -7.86
CA ASN A 438 14.82 53.07 -8.59
C ASN A 438 15.87 52.10 -8.03
N TYR A 439 17.06 52.61 -7.71
CA TYR A 439 18.11 51.86 -7.02
C TYR A 439 17.63 51.38 -5.64
N ALA A 440 17.05 52.27 -4.83
CA ALA A 440 16.54 51.92 -3.51
C ALA A 440 15.40 50.87 -3.57
N ASP A 441 14.47 51.03 -4.52
CA ASP A 441 13.38 50.07 -4.75
C ASP A 441 13.92 48.68 -5.15
N ALA A 442 14.87 48.63 -6.07
CA ALA A 442 15.50 47.39 -6.52
C ALA A 442 16.27 46.70 -5.38
N MET A 443 17.10 47.44 -4.64
CA MET A 443 17.85 46.91 -3.50
C MET A 443 16.93 46.40 -2.39
N ARG A 444 15.86 47.16 -2.08
CA ARG A 444 14.85 46.73 -1.10
C ARG A 444 14.20 45.41 -1.49
N PHE A 445 13.78 45.25 -2.75
CA PHE A 445 13.22 43.99 -3.24
C PHE A 445 14.23 42.84 -3.14
N ILE A 446 15.48 43.06 -3.59
CA ILE A 446 16.52 42.03 -3.54
C ILE A 446 16.74 41.56 -2.10
N TYR A 447 16.92 42.49 -1.15
CA TYR A 447 17.14 42.14 0.25
C TYR A 447 15.90 41.56 0.92
N GLU A 448 14.68 42.00 0.60
CA GLU A 448 13.45 41.42 1.14
C GLU A 448 13.37 39.92 0.84
N TYR A 449 13.57 39.53 -0.42
CA TYR A 449 13.47 38.14 -0.84
C TYR A 449 14.73 37.33 -0.53
N LYS A 450 15.92 37.95 -0.47
CA LYS A 450 17.15 37.29 -0.02
C LYS A 450 17.14 37.03 1.49
N ASN A 451 16.63 37.96 2.31
CA ASN A 451 16.55 37.81 3.76
C ASN A 451 15.46 36.84 4.23
N LYS A 452 14.44 36.54 3.41
CA LYS A 452 13.52 35.41 3.62
C LYS A 452 14.24 34.04 3.66
N LEU A 453 15.53 33.97 3.29
CA LEU A 453 16.41 32.81 3.49
C LEU A 453 17.05 32.74 4.91
N ILE A 454 17.13 33.85 5.65
CA ILE A 454 18.04 34.03 6.81
C ILE A 454 17.30 33.95 8.17
N HIS A 455 16.10 33.39 8.25
CA HIS A 455 15.67 32.82 9.53
C HIS A 455 16.41 31.49 9.73
N LYS A 456 17.63 31.57 10.27
CA LYS A 456 18.27 30.45 10.97
C LYS A 456 17.37 30.12 12.17
N LYS A 457 16.32 29.32 11.95
CA LYS A 457 15.68 28.58 13.03
C LYS A 457 16.81 27.87 13.76
N LYS A 458 16.84 27.96 15.09
CA LYS A 458 17.76 27.20 15.93
C LYS A 458 17.67 25.74 15.47
N VAL A 459 18.75 25.22 14.87
CA VAL A 459 18.79 23.84 14.36
C VAL A 459 18.95 22.97 15.58
N PHE A 460 17.92 22.21 15.91
CA PHE A 460 17.97 21.23 16.98
C PHE A 460 18.57 19.95 16.42
N GLU A 461 19.45 19.31 17.18
CA GLU A 461 19.94 17.99 16.83
C GLU A 461 18.82 16.96 17.03
N PRO A 462 18.72 15.96 16.13
CA PRO A 462 17.72 14.91 16.23
C PRO A 462 18.12 13.92 17.34
N GLU A 463 17.60 14.15 18.54
CA GLU A 463 17.77 13.32 19.73
C GLU A 463 16.41 12.97 20.35
N PRO A 464 16.25 11.79 20.98
CA PRO A 464 15.02 11.45 21.68
C PRO A 464 14.85 12.28 22.96
N PRO A 465 13.60 12.48 23.44
CA PRO A 465 13.37 13.18 24.70
C PRO A 465 13.98 12.37 25.86
N LYS A 466 14.42 13.07 26.92
CA LYS A 466 15.04 12.41 28.10
C LYS A 466 14.04 11.67 28.97
N THR A 467 12.77 12.06 28.92
CA THR A 467 11.66 11.47 29.69
C THR A 467 10.46 11.21 28.79
N LYS A 468 9.54 10.32 29.21
CA LYS A 468 8.26 10.16 28.52
C LYS A 468 7.50 11.49 28.57
N LEU A 469 6.97 11.89 27.42
CA LEU A 469 6.15 13.10 27.24
C LEU A 469 4.70 12.70 26.97
N THR A 470 3.74 13.59 27.22
CA THR A 470 2.35 13.38 26.76
C THR A 470 2.29 13.43 25.24
N ASN A 471 1.20 12.94 24.65
CA ASN A 471 1.07 12.83 23.19
C ASN A 471 1.34 14.16 22.47
N ILE A 472 0.75 15.25 22.95
CA ILE A 472 0.87 16.60 22.38
C ILE A 472 2.26 17.21 22.62
N GLN A 473 2.84 16.96 23.80
CA GLN A 473 4.20 17.43 24.11
C GLN A 473 5.22 16.74 23.20
N LEU A 474 5.07 15.43 23.00
CA LEU A 474 5.92 14.68 22.09
C LEU A 474 5.75 15.17 20.65
N TYR A 475 4.51 15.39 20.19
CA TYR A 475 4.23 15.95 18.88
C TYR A 475 5.03 17.24 18.60
N LYS A 476 4.94 18.21 19.53
CA LYS A 476 5.66 19.49 19.43
C LYS A 476 7.18 19.31 19.51
N TYR A 477 7.64 18.35 20.31
CA TYR A 477 9.06 18.02 20.42
C TYR A 477 9.60 17.45 19.10
N ILE A 478 8.88 16.52 18.47
CA ILE A 478 9.28 15.89 17.20
C ILE A 478 9.29 16.91 16.06
N ASP A 479 8.24 17.72 15.91
CA ASP A 479 8.17 18.77 14.88
C ASP A 479 9.36 19.75 14.94
N LYS A 480 9.92 19.93 16.14
CA LYS A 480 11.04 20.84 16.39
C LYS A 480 12.42 20.17 16.28
N HIS A 481 12.62 19.03 16.95
CA HIS A 481 13.93 18.36 17.05
C HIS A 481 14.26 17.47 15.85
N PHE A 482 13.24 16.99 15.14
CA PHE A 482 13.39 16.10 13.99
C PHE A 482 12.90 16.72 12.67
N ALA A 483 12.77 18.06 12.62
CA ALA A 483 12.29 18.80 11.46
C ALA A 483 13.04 18.50 10.15
N SER A 484 14.33 18.13 10.25
CA SER A 484 15.17 17.74 9.10
C SER A 484 14.71 16.45 8.40
N TYR A 485 13.87 15.65 9.06
CA TYR A 485 13.28 14.42 8.52
C TYR A 485 11.81 14.61 8.11
N LYS A 486 11.32 15.85 7.97
CA LYS A 486 9.97 16.09 7.43
C LYS A 486 9.91 15.66 5.96
N TRP A 487 8.86 14.93 5.58
CA TRP A 487 8.63 14.51 4.20
C TRP A 487 8.12 15.69 3.36
N ASP A 488 8.68 15.84 2.17
CA ASP A 488 8.15 16.74 1.14
C ASP A 488 6.87 16.14 0.50
N ASN A 489 6.13 16.96 -0.23
CA ASN A 489 5.03 16.48 -1.07
C ASN A 489 5.57 15.49 -2.12
N ILE A 490 4.82 14.42 -2.39
CA ILE A 490 5.24 13.40 -3.36
C ILE A 490 5.00 13.89 -4.78
N ASP A 491 6.08 14.07 -5.53
CA ASP A 491 6.01 14.19 -6.99
C ASP A 491 5.82 12.80 -7.63
N ILE A 492 4.78 12.65 -8.47
CA ILE A 492 4.48 11.41 -9.19
C ILE A 492 5.34 11.35 -10.47
N ILE A 493 6.60 10.96 -10.28
CA ILE A 493 7.57 10.70 -11.35
C ILE A 493 8.04 9.24 -11.28
N ASN A 494 8.46 8.64 -12.40
CA ASN A 494 8.99 7.28 -12.36
C ASN A 494 10.36 7.28 -11.68
N LYS A 495 10.44 6.78 -10.43
CA LYS A 495 11.70 6.65 -9.68
C LYS A 495 12.34 5.26 -9.80
N CYS A 496 11.75 4.36 -10.58
CA CYS A 496 12.25 3.00 -10.78
C CYS A 496 13.16 2.86 -12.01
N VAL A 497 13.24 3.90 -12.84
CA VAL A 497 14.17 3.98 -13.97
C VAL A 497 15.28 4.95 -13.58
N SER A 498 16.52 4.48 -13.56
CA SER A 498 17.68 5.36 -13.37
C SER A 498 17.77 6.32 -14.56
N ILE A 499 17.65 7.62 -14.30
CA ILE A 499 18.00 8.67 -15.26
C ILE A 499 19.52 8.55 -15.45
N SER A 500 19.93 8.05 -16.63
CA SER A 500 21.30 7.92 -17.13
C SER A 500 22.31 7.19 -16.23
N ASP A 501 22.69 5.98 -16.61
CA ASP A 501 24.04 5.46 -16.39
C ASP A 501 24.46 4.70 -17.66
N ASP A 502 24.74 5.44 -18.74
CA ASP A 502 25.76 5.06 -19.74
C ASP A 502 27.16 5.36 -19.18
N ILE A 503 27.35 5.13 -17.88
CA ILE A 503 28.66 5.08 -17.25
C ILE A 503 28.80 3.65 -16.79
N VAL A 504 29.71 2.95 -17.43
CA VAL A 504 30.26 1.67 -17.00
C VAL A 504 30.74 1.84 -15.55
N LYS A 505 29.86 1.59 -14.58
CA LYS A 505 30.24 1.43 -13.17
C LYS A 505 30.61 -0.03 -13.02
N ASP A 506 31.84 -0.27 -12.57
CA ASP A 506 32.29 -1.57 -12.06
C ASP A 506 31.14 -2.23 -11.29
N LYS A 507 30.75 -3.43 -11.73
CA LYS A 507 29.71 -4.24 -11.08
C LYS A 507 30.18 -4.61 -9.68
N LYS A 508 29.97 -3.72 -8.71
CA LYS A 508 30.06 -4.07 -7.30
C LYS A 508 28.89 -5.00 -6.98
N ASP A 509 29.16 -6.11 -6.31
CA ASP A 509 28.15 -7.11 -5.89
C ASP A 509 27.14 -6.58 -4.85
N TYR A 510 27.21 -5.30 -4.49
CA TYR A 510 26.43 -4.67 -3.43
C TYR A 510 26.07 -3.21 -3.77
N LYS A 511 24.98 -2.74 -3.17
CA LYS A 511 24.46 -1.37 -3.26
C LYS A 511 24.41 -0.76 -1.87
N LEU A 512 25.03 0.41 -1.69
CA LEU A 512 24.87 1.20 -0.47
C LEU A 512 23.51 1.90 -0.48
N VAL A 513 22.69 1.63 0.54
CA VAL A 513 21.32 2.16 0.62
C VAL A 513 21.34 3.57 1.20
N SER A 514 20.66 4.50 0.51
CA SER A 514 20.28 5.79 1.08
C SER A 514 18.97 5.64 1.84
N PHE A 515 18.97 6.03 3.12
CA PHE A 515 17.80 5.90 3.97
C PHE A 515 16.75 6.97 3.69
N SER A 516 15.48 6.60 3.82
CA SER A 516 14.35 7.55 3.79
C SER A 516 14.31 8.41 5.05
N ASN A 517 13.53 9.50 5.01
CA ASN A 517 13.36 10.37 6.16
C ASN A 517 12.82 9.63 7.40
N THR A 518 11.84 8.74 7.23
CA THR A 518 11.34 7.91 8.34
C THR A 518 12.38 6.92 8.84
N GLN A 519 13.18 6.31 7.96
CA GLN A 519 14.29 5.45 8.39
C GLN A 519 15.31 6.23 9.21
N ASN A 520 15.66 7.44 8.77
CA ASN A 520 16.57 8.34 9.48
C ASN A 520 16.02 8.82 10.83
N PHE A 521 14.71 9.03 10.92
CA PHE A 521 14.02 9.35 12.15
C PHE A 521 14.08 8.19 13.16
N VAL A 522 13.63 6.99 12.76
CA VAL A 522 13.50 5.84 13.67
C VAL A 522 14.85 5.45 14.28
N GLN A 523 15.94 5.45 13.49
CA GLN A 523 17.29 5.14 13.96
C GLN A 523 17.91 6.18 14.91
N LYS A 524 17.32 7.38 15.01
CA LYS A 524 17.73 8.45 15.94
C LYS A 524 16.78 8.58 17.13
N PHE A 525 15.52 8.20 16.98
CA PHE A 525 14.52 8.26 18.04
C PHE A 525 14.54 7.02 18.95
N LEU A 526 14.65 5.82 18.39
CA LEU A 526 14.82 4.59 19.18
C LEU A 526 16.29 4.27 19.35
N THR A 527 16.81 4.67 20.51
CA THR A 527 18.17 4.39 20.96
C THR A 527 18.13 3.77 22.36
N PRO A 528 19.24 3.22 22.88
CA PRO A 528 19.32 2.73 24.26
C PRO A 528 18.85 3.78 25.31
N GLN A 529 19.17 5.05 25.10
CA GLN A 529 18.83 6.18 25.99
C GLN A 529 17.37 6.60 25.89
N SER A 530 16.67 6.19 24.84
CA SER A 530 15.27 6.53 24.64
C SER A 530 14.44 6.06 25.85
N PRO A 531 13.54 6.89 26.41
CA PRO A 531 12.76 6.56 27.59
C PRO A 531 11.69 5.49 27.28
N TYR A 532 11.50 5.15 26.01
CA TYR A 532 10.56 4.15 25.53
C TYR A 532 11.20 2.76 25.50
N LYS A 533 10.47 1.73 25.96
CA LYS A 533 10.97 0.35 26.02
C LYS A 533 11.02 -0.36 24.66
N GLY A 534 10.52 0.28 23.62
CA GLY A 534 10.60 -0.22 22.27
C GLY A 534 9.80 0.64 21.31
N MET A 535 9.65 0.14 20.08
CA MET A 535 8.79 0.77 19.08
C MET A 535 8.08 -0.29 18.24
N PHE A 536 6.86 0.04 17.86
CA PHE A 536 6.02 -0.67 16.93
C PHE A 536 6.04 0.06 15.58
N LEU A 537 6.71 -0.53 14.59
CA LEU A 537 6.72 -0.07 13.20
C LEU A 537 5.46 -0.58 12.51
N PHE A 538 4.41 0.24 12.53
CA PHE A 538 3.19 0.04 11.74
C PHE A 538 3.43 0.60 10.33
N HIS A 539 4.18 -0.17 9.55
CA HIS A 539 4.78 0.28 8.31
C HIS A 539 4.28 -0.58 7.14
N SER A 540 3.74 0.06 6.11
CA SER A 540 3.27 -0.56 4.86
C SER A 540 4.33 -1.46 4.19
N VAL A 541 3.86 -2.38 3.36
CA VAL A 541 4.76 -3.24 2.56
C VAL A 541 5.60 -2.37 1.61
N GLY A 542 6.88 -2.70 1.45
CA GLY A 542 7.79 -1.94 0.58
C GLY A 542 8.32 -0.63 1.18
N SER A 543 7.92 -0.24 2.39
CA SER A 543 8.48 0.94 3.07
C SER A 543 9.92 0.78 3.56
N GLY A 544 10.49 -0.43 3.46
CA GLY A 544 11.84 -0.72 3.90
C GLY A 544 11.97 -1.03 5.40
N LYS A 545 10.94 -1.60 6.05
CA LYS A 545 10.96 -2.06 7.46
C LYS A 545 12.23 -2.81 7.86
N THR A 546 12.64 -3.79 7.05
CA THR A 546 13.84 -4.59 7.31
C THR A 546 15.09 -3.71 7.38
N CYS A 547 15.22 -2.77 6.44
CA CYS A 547 16.30 -1.80 6.39
C CYS A 547 16.25 -0.85 7.60
N THR A 548 15.06 -0.36 7.97
CA THR A 548 14.85 0.44 9.18
C THR A 548 15.33 -0.29 10.44
N ALA A 549 14.97 -1.56 10.60
CA ALA A 549 15.36 -2.32 11.78
C ALA A 549 16.86 -2.64 11.83
N ILE A 550 17.46 -2.98 10.70
CA ILE A 550 18.92 -3.19 10.59
C ILE A 550 19.67 -1.88 10.90
N SER A 551 19.24 -0.76 10.32
CA SER A 551 19.91 0.53 10.54
C SER A 551 19.76 0.99 11.98
N THR A 552 18.55 0.94 12.56
CA THR A 552 18.33 1.24 13.98
C THR A 552 19.19 0.38 14.91
N ALA A 553 19.26 -0.93 14.67
CA ALA A 553 20.05 -1.84 15.50
C ALA A 553 21.56 -1.54 15.44
N THR A 554 22.06 -1.18 14.26
CA THR A 554 23.52 -1.04 14.04
C THR A 554 24.03 0.38 14.28
N ASN A 555 23.16 1.38 14.21
CA ASN A 555 23.53 2.78 14.44
C ASN A 555 23.95 3.08 15.88
N THR A 556 23.22 2.50 16.85
CA THR A 556 23.35 2.83 18.29
C THR A 556 23.42 1.58 19.15
N PHE A 557 22.43 0.68 19.08
CA PHE A 557 22.36 -0.50 19.95
C PHE A 557 23.63 -1.37 19.90
N ASP A 558 24.08 -1.76 18.70
CA ASP A 558 25.30 -2.55 18.53
C ASP A 558 26.53 -1.83 19.10
N ARG A 559 26.67 -0.53 18.81
CA ARG A 559 27.78 0.31 19.29
C ARG A 559 27.83 0.41 20.83
N GLU A 560 26.67 0.31 21.48
CA GLU A 560 26.55 0.32 22.94
C GLU A 560 26.54 -1.07 23.57
N GLY A 561 26.91 -2.09 22.79
CA GLY A 561 27.09 -3.46 23.26
C GLY A 561 25.79 -4.24 23.44
N TYR A 562 24.66 -3.75 22.90
CA TYR A 562 23.43 -4.53 22.93
C TYR A 562 23.53 -5.74 22.01
N LYS A 563 23.01 -6.88 22.47
CA LYS A 563 22.83 -8.06 21.62
C LYS A 563 21.64 -7.86 20.71
N ILE A 564 21.81 -8.16 19.42
CA ILE A 564 20.73 -8.02 18.43
C ILE A 564 20.17 -9.41 18.14
N LEU A 565 18.92 -9.64 18.55
CA LEU A 565 18.20 -10.90 18.33
C LEU A 565 17.05 -10.68 17.35
N TRP A 566 17.14 -11.28 16.16
CA TRP A 566 16.10 -11.18 15.15
C TRP A 566 15.22 -12.44 15.12
N VAL A 567 13.90 -12.25 15.21
CA VAL A 567 12.88 -13.30 15.12
C VAL A 567 12.07 -13.09 13.83
N THR A 568 12.08 -14.08 12.94
CA THR A 568 11.30 -14.07 11.69
C THR A 568 10.96 -15.49 11.23
N ARG A 569 10.24 -15.66 10.12
CA ARG A 569 9.98 -16.98 9.52
C ARG A 569 11.24 -17.57 8.91
N HIS A 570 11.30 -18.90 8.82
CA HIS A 570 12.41 -19.59 8.16
C HIS A 570 12.64 -19.10 6.73
N THR A 571 11.56 -18.82 5.99
CA THR A 571 11.58 -18.37 4.60
C THR A 571 12.06 -16.93 4.40
N LEU A 572 12.02 -16.09 5.44
CA LEU A 572 12.38 -14.66 5.37
C LEU A 572 13.80 -14.37 5.86
N LYS A 573 14.52 -15.39 6.37
CA LYS A 573 15.90 -15.21 6.84
C LYS A 573 16.85 -14.77 5.72
N GLU A 574 16.61 -15.20 4.49
CA GLU A 574 17.43 -14.81 3.33
C GLU A 574 17.28 -13.32 3.00
N ASP A 575 16.08 -12.76 3.16
CA ASP A 575 15.83 -11.33 2.92
C ASP A 575 16.61 -10.44 3.89
N ILE A 576 16.78 -10.87 5.15
CA ILE A 576 17.63 -10.16 6.12
C ILE A 576 19.06 -10.09 5.59
N TRP A 577 19.61 -11.21 5.12
CA TRP A 577 20.99 -11.25 4.61
C TRP A 577 21.15 -10.45 3.32
N LYS A 578 20.13 -10.43 2.45
CA LYS A 578 20.10 -9.56 1.28
C LYS A 578 20.20 -8.08 1.68
N ASN A 579 19.45 -7.64 2.68
CA ASN A 579 19.49 -6.26 3.20
C ASN A 579 20.70 -5.97 4.10
N MET A 580 21.49 -6.99 4.46
CA MET A 580 22.75 -6.81 5.19
C MET A 580 23.93 -6.60 4.24
N PHE A 581 24.01 -7.40 3.17
CA PHE A 581 25.21 -7.51 2.33
C PHE A 581 24.99 -7.15 0.85
N GLY A 582 23.77 -7.25 0.34
CA GLY A 582 23.43 -6.86 -1.03
C GLY A 582 23.00 -5.39 -1.06
N ASP A 583 21.79 -5.12 -0.58
CA ASP A 583 21.29 -3.77 -0.33
C ASP A 583 21.72 -3.36 1.09
N VAL A 584 22.96 -2.92 1.25
CA VAL A 584 23.63 -2.77 2.56
C VAL A 584 22.93 -1.69 3.41
N CYS A 585 22.08 -2.12 4.35
CA CYS A 585 21.42 -1.26 5.34
C CYS A 585 22.16 -1.19 6.69
N ASN A 586 23.12 -2.08 6.91
CA ASN A 586 23.93 -2.09 8.13
C ASN A 586 24.91 -0.92 8.13
N ILE A 587 24.75 0.00 9.08
CA ILE A 587 25.51 1.26 9.11
C ILE A 587 27.01 1.02 9.34
N ILE A 588 27.36 0.09 10.23
CA ILE A 588 28.75 -0.26 10.52
C ILE A 588 29.42 -0.82 9.24
N ILE A 589 28.72 -1.69 8.51
CA ILE A 589 29.21 -2.21 7.22
C ILE A 589 29.32 -1.10 6.19
N GLN A 590 28.32 -0.21 6.07
CA GLN A 590 28.40 0.92 5.14
C GLN A 590 29.63 1.80 5.42
N GLU A 591 29.94 2.08 6.68
CA GLU A 591 31.12 2.86 7.09
C GLU A 591 32.42 2.15 6.72
N ARG A 592 32.56 0.86 7.03
CA ARG A 592 33.74 0.06 6.64
C ARG A 592 33.97 0.06 5.14
N LEU A 593 32.91 -0.14 4.35
CA LEU A 593 32.99 -0.13 2.88
C LEU A 593 33.32 1.26 2.32
N LYS A 594 32.83 2.33 2.94
CA LYS A 594 33.19 3.72 2.59
C LYS A 594 34.65 4.02 2.92
N ASN A 595 35.19 3.40 3.96
CA ASN A 595 36.60 3.50 4.36
C ASN A 595 37.54 2.58 3.56
N GLY A 596 37.03 1.87 2.54
CA GLY A 596 37.84 1.09 1.61
C GLY A 596 37.96 -0.40 1.94
N GLU A 597 37.29 -0.91 2.96
CA GLU A 597 37.24 -2.36 3.20
C GLU A 597 36.45 -3.10 2.11
N ILE A 598 36.83 -4.36 1.85
CA ILE A 598 36.21 -5.19 0.82
C ILE A 598 35.20 -6.13 1.47
N LEU A 599 33.99 -6.18 0.90
CA LEU A 599 32.96 -7.10 1.36
C LEU A 599 33.39 -8.56 1.10
N PRO A 600 33.40 -9.44 2.11
CA PRO A 600 33.81 -10.83 1.90
C PRO A 600 32.91 -11.57 0.91
N SER A 601 33.47 -12.47 0.10
CA SER A 601 32.72 -13.26 -0.89
C SER A 601 31.96 -14.43 -0.26
N THR A 602 32.55 -15.10 0.73
CA THR A 602 31.96 -16.30 1.37
C THR A 602 30.99 -15.94 2.49
N LYS A 603 29.92 -16.73 2.65
CA LYS A 603 28.93 -16.56 3.73
C LYS A 603 29.56 -16.60 5.13
N ALA A 604 30.51 -17.49 5.39
CA ALA A 604 31.16 -17.62 6.69
C ALA A 604 31.89 -16.32 7.10
N LYS A 605 32.76 -15.79 6.23
CA LYS A 605 33.45 -14.52 6.46
C LYS A 605 32.49 -13.33 6.55
N ARG A 606 31.37 -13.34 5.80
CA ARG A 606 30.32 -12.33 5.95
C ARG A 606 29.69 -12.35 7.34
N MET A 607 29.48 -13.53 7.93
CA MET A 607 28.95 -13.63 9.31
C MET A 607 29.96 -13.08 10.33
N GLU A 608 31.25 -13.35 10.17
CA GLU A 608 32.30 -12.78 11.02
C GLU A 608 32.36 -11.24 10.90
N PHE A 609 32.03 -10.71 9.71
CA PHE A 609 32.03 -9.27 9.43
C PHE A 609 30.99 -8.48 10.25
N LEU A 610 29.91 -9.11 10.72
CA LEU A 610 28.81 -8.47 11.46
C LEU A 610 29.16 -8.10 12.91
N GLY A 611 30.27 -8.61 13.44
CA GLY A 611 30.65 -8.41 14.84
C GLY A 611 29.92 -9.32 15.84
N LYS A 612 30.40 -9.33 17.08
CA LYS A 612 30.00 -10.27 18.14
C LYS A 612 28.63 -10.00 18.78
N ASN A 613 27.99 -8.87 18.46
CA ASN A 613 26.73 -8.45 19.04
C ASN A 613 25.52 -8.93 18.23
N TRP A 614 25.70 -9.16 16.93
CA TRP A 614 24.64 -9.67 16.07
C TRP A 614 24.48 -11.19 16.22
N LEU A 615 23.33 -11.64 16.72
CA LEU A 615 23.03 -13.06 16.86
C LEU A 615 22.43 -13.62 15.57
N MET A 616 22.58 -14.92 15.36
CA MET A 616 21.95 -15.60 14.22
C MET A 616 20.42 -15.45 14.29
N PRO A 617 19.75 -15.00 13.22
CA PRO A 617 18.29 -14.91 13.19
C PRO A 617 17.63 -16.25 13.49
N ILE A 618 16.64 -16.24 14.37
CA ILE A 618 15.92 -17.43 14.82
C ILE A 618 14.48 -17.46 14.28
N SER A 619 13.93 -18.67 14.14
CA SER A 619 12.51 -18.83 13.79
C SER A 619 11.60 -18.63 15.00
N TYR A 620 10.31 -18.37 14.79
CA TYR A 620 9.34 -18.31 15.90
C TYR A 620 9.39 -19.55 16.78
N LYS A 621 9.45 -20.76 16.20
CA LYS A 621 9.61 -22.02 16.95
C LYS A 621 10.86 -22.03 17.84
N GLN A 622 11.98 -21.55 17.31
CA GLN A 622 13.22 -21.44 18.08
C GLN A 622 13.09 -20.40 19.20
N PHE A 623 12.44 -19.27 18.92
CA PHE A 623 12.17 -18.22 19.90
C PHE A 623 11.22 -18.71 21.02
N THR A 624 10.14 -19.41 20.68
CA THR A 624 9.21 -20.04 21.65
C THR A 624 9.94 -20.95 22.64
N ASN A 625 10.89 -21.74 22.14
CA ASN A 625 11.69 -22.59 23.02
C ASN A 625 12.66 -21.75 23.87
N LEU A 626 13.31 -20.75 23.27
CA LEU A 626 14.25 -19.85 23.95
C LEU A 626 13.58 -19.16 25.15
N ILE A 627 12.41 -18.54 24.95
CA ILE A 627 11.68 -17.85 26.03
C ILE A 627 11.13 -18.79 27.10
N LYS A 628 11.01 -20.10 26.80
CA LYS A 628 10.63 -21.14 27.77
C LYS A 628 11.84 -21.70 28.55
N GLY A 629 13.03 -21.11 28.39
CA GLY A 629 14.25 -21.64 29.00
C GLY A 629 14.78 -22.92 28.34
N LYS A 630 14.28 -23.25 27.15
CA LYS A 630 14.61 -24.48 26.43
C LYS A 630 15.49 -24.14 25.24
N ASN A 631 16.33 -25.07 24.80
CA ASN A 631 17.26 -24.97 23.65
C ASN A 631 18.63 -24.31 23.90
N LYS A 632 19.50 -24.41 22.88
CA LYS A 632 20.87 -23.88 22.89
C LYS A 632 20.95 -22.35 22.91
N TYR A 633 19.97 -21.66 22.33
CA TYR A 633 19.93 -20.20 22.29
C TYR A 633 19.65 -19.63 23.68
N TYR A 634 18.80 -20.27 24.49
CA TYR A 634 18.62 -19.87 25.88
C TYR A 634 19.94 -19.97 26.66
N LYS A 635 20.64 -21.12 26.56
CA LYS A 635 21.96 -21.30 27.17
C LYS A 635 22.98 -20.26 26.69
N GLN A 636 22.94 -19.91 25.41
CA GLN A 636 23.78 -18.85 24.84
C GLN A 636 23.45 -17.49 25.46
N MET A 637 22.17 -17.11 25.57
CA MET A 637 21.75 -15.86 26.20
C MET A 637 22.17 -15.79 27.68
N VAL A 638 21.99 -16.89 28.43
CA VAL A 638 22.47 -17.01 29.82
C VAL A 638 23.98 -16.85 29.92
N GLY A 639 24.74 -17.48 29.01
CA GLY A 639 26.20 -17.34 28.98
C GLY A 639 26.68 -15.93 28.64
N LEU A 640 25.89 -15.18 27.86
CA LEU A 640 26.22 -13.80 27.46
C LEU A 640 25.82 -12.76 28.52
N ASN A 641 24.65 -12.94 29.16
CA ASN A 641 24.00 -11.90 29.96
C ASN A 641 23.76 -12.28 31.43
N GLY A 642 23.98 -13.55 31.79
CA GLY A 642 23.65 -14.11 33.11
C GLY A 642 22.27 -14.79 33.13
N SER A 643 22.02 -15.57 34.18
CA SER A 643 20.75 -16.31 34.35
C SER A 643 19.62 -15.48 34.94
N GLU A 644 19.94 -14.36 35.60
CA GLU A 644 18.96 -13.48 36.26
C GLU A 644 18.08 -12.74 35.25
N ASP A 645 18.71 -12.16 34.23
CA ASP A 645 18.04 -11.64 33.04
C ASP A 645 18.84 -12.02 31.79
N PRO A 646 18.51 -13.17 31.15
CA PRO A 646 19.15 -13.60 29.92
C PRO A 646 19.00 -12.60 28.77
N PHE A 647 18.11 -11.63 28.86
CA PHE A 647 17.86 -10.62 27.82
C PHE A 647 18.34 -9.22 28.20
N ARG A 648 19.12 -9.08 29.27
CA ARG A 648 19.78 -7.82 29.62
C ARG A 648 20.55 -7.28 28.40
N LYS A 649 20.47 -5.98 28.16
CA LYS A 649 21.04 -5.26 27.01
C LYS A 649 20.82 -6.01 25.69
N THR A 650 19.57 -6.41 25.41
CA THR A 650 19.22 -7.09 24.17
C THR A 650 18.14 -6.30 23.42
N LEU A 651 18.38 -6.00 22.15
CA LEU A 651 17.35 -5.54 21.23
C LEU A 651 16.74 -6.76 20.54
N ILE A 652 15.47 -7.02 20.79
CA ILE A 652 14.72 -8.09 20.11
C ILE A 652 13.89 -7.46 19.00
N ILE A 653 14.19 -7.87 17.77
CA ILE A 653 13.46 -7.45 16.57
C ILE A 653 12.51 -8.58 16.20
N ILE A 654 11.20 -8.33 16.22
CA ILE A 654 10.20 -9.31 15.82
C ILE A 654 9.54 -8.82 14.53
N ASP A 655 9.94 -9.45 13.43
CA ASP A 655 9.30 -9.28 12.13
C ASP A 655 7.91 -9.93 12.15
N GLU A 656 6.99 -9.46 11.29
CA GLU A 656 5.60 -9.94 11.21
C GLU A 656 4.90 -10.19 12.56
N ILE A 657 5.04 -9.28 13.54
CA ILE A 657 4.59 -9.50 14.94
C ILE A 657 3.12 -9.96 15.07
N HIS A 658 2.26 -9.54 14.15
CA HIS A 658 0.85 -9.95 14.06
C HIS A 658 0.66 -11.48 14.02
N LYS A 659 1.67 -12.24 13.56
CA LYS A 659 1.64 -13.70 13.53
C LYS A 659 1.54 -14.35 14.90
N ILE A 660 2.09 -13.72 15.94
CA ILE A 660 2.00 -14.21 17.32
C ILE A 660 0.54 -14.21 17.81
N TYR A 661 -0.33 -13.37 17.23
CA TYR A 661 -1.73 -13.27 17.63
C TYR A 661 -2.67 -13.97 16.64
N SER A 662 -2.30 -14.07 15.36
CA SER A 662 -3.13 -14.74 14.34
C SER A 662 -3.27 -16.26 14.50
N SER A 663 -4.31 -16.86 13.91
CA SER A 663 -4.44 -18.31 13.73
C SER A 663 -3.52 -18.93 12.66
N SER A 664 -2.73 -18.12 11.96
CA SER A 664 -1.94 -18.56 10.79
C SER A 664 -0.65 -19.32 11.09
N LEU A 665 -0.20 -19.35 12.36
CA LEU A 665 0.93 -20.19 12.79
C LEU A 665 0.42 -21.51 13.36
N SER A 666 1.12 -22.60 13.10
CA SER A 666 0.84 -23.86 13.77
C SER A 666 1.00 -23.73 15.28
N ALA A 667 0.20 -24.47 16.08
CA ALA A 667 0.24 -24.40 17.54
C ALA A 667 1.65 -24.69 18.14
N LEU A 668 2.48 -25.44 17.41
CA LEU A 668 3.86 -25.76 17.78
C LEU A 668 4.87 -24.64 17.46
N GLU A 669 4.52 -23.70 16.58
CA GLU A 669 5.37 -22.59 16.17
C GLU A 669 4.98 -21.27 16.85
N LYS A 670 3.72 -21.13 17.26
CA LYS A 670 3.19 -19.93 17.91
C LYS A 670 3.82 -19.74 19.30
N PRO A 671 4.56 -18.64 19.56
CA PRO A 671 4.99 -18.30 20.91
C PRO A 671 3.77 -18.17 21.81
N ASN A 672 3.87 -18.70 23.03
CA ASN A 672 2.84 -18.49 24.02
C ASN A 672 2.90 -17.01 24.46
N PRO A 673 1.86 -16.19 24.22
CA PRO A 673 1.90 -14.76 24.50
C PRO A 673 2.13 -14.45 25.97
N GLU A 674 1.60 -15.26 26.89
CA GLU A 674 1.77 -15.08 28.33
C GLU A 674 3.24 -15.23 28.75
N VAL A 675 3.93 -16.28 28.26
CA VAL A 675 5.36 -16.52 28.52
C VAL A 675 6.22 -15.40 27.94
N LEU A 676 5.90 -14.94 26.72
CA LEU A 676 6.60 -13.82 26.10
C LEU A 676 6.46 -12.55 26.95
N GLN A 677 5.23 -12.24 27.38
CA GLN A 677 4.94 -11.10 28.22
C GLN A 677 5.67 -11.18 29.57
N SER A 678 5.63 -12.34 30.24
CA SER A 678 6.33 -12.55 31.51
C SER A 678 7.84 -12.34 31.38
N MET A 679 8.45 -12.83 30.29
CA MET A 679 9.88 -12.65 30.00
C MET A 679 10.23 -11.16 29.84
N ILE A 680 9.41 -10.42 29.07
CA ILE A 680 9.60 -8.99 28.83
C ILE A 680 9.52 -8.20 30.15
N GLN A 681 8.46 -8.43 30.92
CA GLN A 681 8.25 -7.71 32.18
C GLN A 681 9.32 -8.06 33.23
N ASN A 682 9.83 -9.30 33.24
CA ASN A 682 10.96 -9.67 34.09
C ASN A 682 12.20 -8.82 33.76
N SER A 683 12.56 -8.69 32.48
CA SER A 683 13.71 -7.87 32.08
C SER A 683 13.53 -6.39 32.44
N TYR A 684 12.32 -5.84 32.26
CA TYR A 684 12.03 -4.46 32.67
C TYR A 684 12.21 -4.25 34.17
N LYS A 685 11.75 -5.22 34.98
CA LYS A 685 11.85 -5.17 36.44
C LYS A 685 13.29 -5.34 36.93
N VAL A 686 14.02 -6.32 36.42
CA VAL A 686 15.34 -6.72 36.91
C VAL A 686 16.44 -5.78 36.38
N SER A 687 16.44 -5.49 35.08
CA SER A 687 17.55 -4.79 34.41
C SER A 687 17.34 -3.28 34.24
N GLY A 688 16.15 -2.75 34.55
CA GLY A 688 15.91 -1.30 34.59
C GLY A 688 16.27 -0.58 33.27
N LYS A 689 17.32 0.26 33.30
CA LYS A 689 17.82 0.98 32.09
C LYS A 689 18.49 0.05 31.08
N ASP A 690 19.08 -1.05 31.56
CA ASP A 690 19.73 -2.09 30.76
C ASP A 690 18.74 -3.19 30.34
N SER A 691 17.43 -3.01 30.58
CA SER A 691 16.43 -3.99 30.17
C SER A 691 16.42 -4.20 28.66
N LEU A 692 15.85 -5.32 28.23
CA LEU A 692 15.61 -5.55 26.82
C LEU A 692 14.81 -4.38 26.21
N LYS A 693 14.99 -4.20 24.89
CA LYS A 693 14.20 -3.29 24.07
C LYS A 693 13.56 -4.08 22.94
N LEU A 694 12.37 -3.66 22.50
CA LEU A 694 11.65 -4.32 21.42
C LEU A 694 11.54 -3.44 20.18
N LEU A 695 11.73 -4.05 19.01
CA LEU A 695 11.35 -3.45 17.74
C LEU A 695 10.39 -4.40 17.02
N LEU A 696 9.10 -4.05 17.05
CA LEU A 696 8.02 -4.87 16.53
C LEU A 696 7.62 -4.35 15.14
N MET A 697 7.44 -5.23 14.15
CA MET A 697 7.20 -4.78 12.78
C MET A 697 6.00 -5.48 12.14
N THR A 698 5.09 -4.72 11.55
CA THR A 698 4.01 -5.27 10.71
C THR A 698 3.43 -4.22 9.77
N ALA A 699 2.88 -4.65 8.64
CA ALA A 699 2.01 -3.82 7.81
C ALA A 699 0.53 -3.97 8.16
N THR A 700 0.17 -5.02 8.92
CA THR A 700 -1.22 -5.41 9.21
C THR A 700 -1.30 -5.90 10.66
N PRO A 701 -1.47 -5.00 11.65
CA PRO A 701 -1.47 -5.39 13.06
C PRO A 701 -2.75 -6.08 13.50
N ILE A 702 -3.86 -5.75 12.87
CA ILE A 702 -5.17 -6.35 13.13
C ILE A 702 -5.27 -7.65 12.32
N THR A 703 -5.59 -8.76 12.98
CA THR A 703 -5.70 -10.10 12.37
C THR A 703 -7.14 -10.63 12.51
N ASP A 704 -7.32 -11.95 12.62
CA ASP A 704 -8.60 -12.57 12.98
C ASP A 704 -9.03 -12.24 14.41
N ASP A 705 -8.07 -11.96 15.30
CA ASP A 705 -8.33 -11.37 16.61
C ASP A 705 -8.31 -9.84 16.52
N TYR A 706 -9.45 -9.19 16.71
CA TYR A 706 -9.56 -7.73 16.65
C TYR A 706 -8.83 -7.02 17.81
N MET A 707 -8.49 -7.73 18.90
CA MET A 707 -7.63 -7.21 19.98
C MET A 707 -6.14 -7.32 19.68
N SER A 708 -5.73 -7.86 18.52
CA SER A 708 -4.32 -8.07 18.17
C SER A 708 -3.46 -6.81 18.32
N SER A 709 -3.93 -5.65 17.85
CA SER A 709 -3.18 -4.39 17.98
C SER A 709 -2.94 -4.00 19.43
N VAL A 710 -3.95 -4.16 20.29
CA VAL A 710 -3.84 -3.87 21.73
C VAL A 710 -2.84 -4.80 22.39
N LYS A 711 -2.89 -6.10 22.06
CA LYS A 711 -1.94 -7.10 22.57
C LYS A 711 -0.51 -6.82 22.12
N ILE A 712 -0.30 -6.38 20.88
CA ILE A 712 1.02 -5.95 20.37
C ILE A 712 1.53 -4.75 21.18
N LEU A 713 0.69 -3.75 21.44
CA LEU A 713 1.05 -2.58 22.24
C LEU A 713 1.39 -2.95 23.70
N ASN A 714 0.67 -3.91 24.30
CA ASN A 714 0.95 -4.41 25.65
C ASN A 714 2.36 -5.00 25.82
N LEU A 715 3.00 -5.49 24.74
CA LEU A 715 4.40 -5.94 24.79
C LEU A 715 5.37 -4.77 25.04
N LEU A 716 5.01 -3.56 24.60
CA LEU A 716 5.82 -2.35 24.73
C LEU A 716 5.53 -1.56 26.02
N LEU A 717 4.44 -1.89 26.72
CA LEU A 717 3.98 -1.20 27.91
C LEU A 717 4.47 -1.89 29.19
N GLU A 718 4.75 -1.09 30.21
CA GLU A 718 5.08 -1.58 31.54
C GLU A 718 3.79 -1.97 32.29
N ASN A 719 3.90 -2.86 33.28
CA ASN A 719 2.74 -3.55 33.87
C ASN A 719 1.52 -2.67 34.22
N ILE A 720 1.73 -1.47 34.74
CA ILE A 720 0.66 -0.55 35.19
C ILE A 720 -0.02 0.17 34.00
N GLU A 721 0.70 0.33 32.88
CA GLU A 721 0.21 1.08 31.71
C GLU A 721 -0.59 0.18 30.74
N ARG A 722 -0.52 -1.14 30.90
CA ARG A 722 -1.13 -2.12 30.00
C ARG A 722 -2.65 -2.01 29.92
N PHE A 723 -3.16 -2.37 28.75
CA PHE A 723 -4.58 -2.43 28.45
C PHE A 723 -5.18 -3.81 28.78
N PRO A 724 -6.48 -3.87 29.10
CA PRO A 724 -7.23 -5.12 29.08
C PRO A 724 -7.16 -5.78 27.69
N GLU A 725 -6.95 -7.09 27.65
CA GLU A 725 -6.88 -7.86 26.40
C GLU A 725 -8.21 -8.52 26.02
N ASP A 726 -9.16 -8.55 26.95
CA ASP A 726 -10.55 -8.92 26.69
C ASP A 726 -11.32 -7.71 26.15
N PHE A 727 -12.11 -7.94 25.10
CA PHE A 727 -12.81 -6.86 24.40
C PHE A 727 -13.86 -6.17 25.26
N GLU A 728 -14.64 -6.93 26.02
CA GLU A 728 -15.74 -6.35 26.81
C GLU A 728 -15.18 -5.52 27.95
N ASN A 729 -14.07 -5.96 28.56
CA ASN A 729 -13.35 -5.18 29.56
C ASN A 729 -12.70 -3.93 28.95
N PHE A 730 -12.07 -4.04 27.77
CA PHE A 730 -11.50 -2.89 27.07
C PHE A 730 -12.59 -1.88 26.71
N LYS A 731 -13.71 -2.36 26.13
CA LYS A 731 -14.84 -1.53 25.70
C LYS A 731 -15.41 -0.73 26.87
N LYS A 732 -15.60 -1.35 28.05
CA LYS A 732 -16.07 -0.66 29.26
C LYS A 732 -15.17 0.52 29.69
N MET A 733 -13.88 0.44 29.42
CA MET A 733 -12.92 1.47 29.83
C MET A 733 -12.73 2.57 28.77
N PHE A 734 -12.67 2.19 27.49
CA PHE A 734 -12.23 3.11 26.43
C PHE A 734 -13.31 3.45 25.39
N CYS A 735 -14.38 2.66 25.30
CA CYS A 735 -15.37 2.77 24.24
C CYS A 735 -16.81 2.95 24.77
N ASN A 736 -17.73 3.29 23.87
CA ASN A 736 -19.16 3.23 24.11
C ASN A 736 -19.72 1.82 23.79
N GLU A 737 -21.02 1.62 23.98
CA GLU A 737 -21.70 0.33 23.74
C GLU A 737 -21.55 -0.17 22.29
N ASN A 738 -21.44 0.76 21.34
CA ASN A 738 -21.25 0.47 19.91
C ASN A 738 -19.78 0.19 19.54
N GLY A 739 -18.86 0.12 20.51
CA GLY A 739 -17.45 -0.19 20.31
C GLY A 739 -16.59 0.97 19.80
N LEU A 740 -17.15 2.18 19.70
CA LEU A 740 -16.41 3.38 19.31
C LEU A 740 -15.71 4.01 20.51
N PHE A 741 -14.50 4.51 20.34
CA PHE A 741 -13.77 5.19 21.43
C PHE A 741 -14.55 6.42 21.92
N THR A 742 -14.67 6.56 23.23
CA THR A 742 -15.14 7.78 23.88
C THR A 742 -14.06 8.85 23.85
N GLU A 743 -14.41 10.11 24.11
CA GLU A 743 -13.42 11.19 24.16
C GLU A 743 -12.37 10.95 25.25
N ASN A 744 -12.81 10.62 26.47
CA ASN A 744 -11.90 10.33 27.57
C ASN A 744 -11.04 9.08 27.29
N GLY A 745 -11.68 8.01 26.82
CA GLY A 745 -10.98 6.77 26.44
C GLY A 745 -9.94 7.01 25.35
N SER A 746 -10.23 7.85 24.37
CA SER A 746 -9.27 8.19 23.32
C SER A 746 -8.04 8.93 23.87
N ASN A 747 -8.23 9.96 24.72
CA ASN A 747 -7.13 10.71 25.31
C ASN A 747 -6.24 9.81 26.19
N GLU A 748 -6.84 8.96 27.01
CA GLU A 748 -6.11 8.03 27.86
C GLU A 748 -5.31 7.01 27.03
N PHE A 749 -5.94 6.44 26.01
CA PHE A 749 -5.29 5.50 25.10
C PHE A 749 -4.08 6.14 24.40
N MET A 750 -4.26 7.32 23.79
CA MET A 750 -3.18 8.03 23.09
C MET A 750 -1.98 8.32 24.02
N ASN A 751 -2.25 8.77 25.25
CA ASN A 751 -1.20 9.09 26.21
C ASN A 751 -0.41 7.84 26.63
N ARG A 752 -1.07 6.70 26.82
CA ARG A 752 -0.41 5.42 27.14
C ARG A 752 0.49 4.93 26.01
N ILE A 753 0.09 5.10 24.75
CA ILE A 753 0.87 4.61 23.58
C ILE A 753 1.87 5.62 23.00
N THR A 754 2.01 6.78 23.63
CA THR A 754 2.82 7.88 23.11
C THR A 754 4.28 7.47 22.94
N GLY A 755 4.85 7.74 21.76
CA GLY A 755 6.24 7.40 21.42
C GLY A 755 6.47 5.93 21.07
N LEU A 756 5.45 5.07 21.17
CA LEU A 756 5.59 3.63 20.93
C LEU A 756 5.34 3.25 19.49
N VAL A 757 4.66 4.07 18.68
CA VAL A 757 4.25 3.70 17.31
C VAL A 757 4.90 4.64 16.31
N SER A 758 5.52 4.10 15.27
CA SER A 758 5.88 4.84 14.05
C SER A 758 5.02 4.31 12.91
N TYR A 759 4.42 5.21 12.13
CA TYR A 759 3.49 4.87 11.07
C TYR A 759 4.00 5.36 9.71
N ILE A 760 4.03 4.46 8.72
CA ILE A 760 4.33 4.85 7.34
C ILE A 760 3.50 4.06 6.34
N ASP A 761 2.65 4.77 5.62
CA ASP A 761 1.95 4.23 4.46
C ASP A 761 2.49 4.84 3.16
N ARG A 762 3.15 4.00 2.37
CA ARG A 762 3.68 4.35 1.04
C ARG A 762 2.86 3.76 -0.09
N THR A 763 1.72 3.12 0.19
CA THR A 763 0.87 2.55 -0.87
C THR A 763 0.37 3.61 -1.85
N ASN A 764 0.25 4.86 -1.41
CA ASN A 764 -0.10 6.01 -2.24
C ASN A 764 1.09 6.62 -3.00
N ASP A 765 2.32 6.18 -2.77
CA ASP A 765 3.50 6.69 -3.49
C ASP A 765 3.58 6.08 -4.89
N ARG A 766 2.81 6.67 -5.81
CA ARG A 766 2.68 6.22 -7.20
C ARG A 766 3.96 6.37 -8.02
N SER A 767 5.01 6.97 -7.45
CA SER A 767 6.33 7.11 -8.08
C SER A 767 7.15 5.80 -8.09
N GLN A 768 6.82 4.88 -7.17
CA GLN A 768 7.55 3.63 -6.94
C GLN A 768 6.65 2.40 -6.79
N PHE A 769 5.35 2.59 -6.60
CA PHE A 769 4.37 1.52 -6.44
C PHE A 769 3.23 1.68 -7.45
N ALA A 770 2.65 0.55 -7.86
CA ALA A 770 1.38 0.58 -8.57
C ALA A 770 0.23 0.94 -7.62
N TYR A 771 -0.73 1.71 -8.12
CA TYR A 771 -1.90 2.11 -7.36
C TYR A 771 -3.11 1.24 -7.75
N PRO A 772 -3.90 0.78 -6.76
CA PRO A 772 -5.06 -0.06 -7.03
C PRO A 772 -6.22 0.75 -7.62
N VAL A 773 -6.83 0.24 -8.70
CA VAL A 773 -8.07 0.75 -9.30
C VAL A 773 -9.15 -0.31 -9.13
N ILE A 774 -10.15 -0.04 -8.28
CA ILE A 774 -11.12 -1.05 -7.85
C ILE A 774 -12.36 -1.01 -8.73
N ASN A 775 -12.75 -2.16 -9.26
CA ASN A 775 -13.92 -2.36 -10.09
C ASN A 775 -14.77 -3.49 -9.49
N ASP A 776 -15.96 -3.15 -8.98
CA ASP A 776 -16.91 -4.12 -8.46
C ASP A 776 -17.80 -4.66 -9.57
N ILE A 777 -17.86 -5.99 -9.68
CA ILE A 777 -18.70 -6.70 -10.64
C ILE A 777 -19.80 -7.40 -9.84
N LEU A 778 -21.01 -6.85 -9.91
CA LEU A 778 -22.21 -7.46 -9.34
C LEU A 778 -22.89 -8.32 -10.40
N ILE A 779 -23.07 -9.60 -10.08
CA ILE A 779 -23.62 -10.60 -10.99
C ILE A 779 -25.05 -10.92 -10.58
N ASP A 780 -25.98 -10.76 -11.52
CA ASP A 780 -27.37 -11.15 -11.38
C ASP A 780 -27.56 -12.58 -11.90
N VAL A 781 -28.09 -13.47 -11.06
CA VAL A 781 -28.40 -14.85 -11.45
C VAL A 781 -29.79 -14.86 -12.09
N ASN A 782 -29.85 -15.04 -13.40
CA ASN A 782 -31.09 -15.00 -14.16
C ASN A 782 -31.93 -16.26 -13.88
N ARG A 783 -32.96 -16.15 -13.03
CA ARG A 783 -33.80 -17.28 -12.58
C ARG A 783 -34.89 -17.68 -13.58
N GLN A 784 -34.60 -17.61 -14.89
CA GLN A 784 -35.54 -18.07 -15.92
C GLN A 784 -35.51 -19.60 -16.03
N HIS A 785 -35.90 -20.29 -14.96
CA HIS A 785 -36.20 -21.71 -15.03
C HIS A 785 -37.66 -21.86 -15.43
N ASN A 786 -37.93 -22.55 -16.54
CA ASN A 786 -39.25 -23.15 -16.74
C ASN A 786 -39.45 -24.17 -15.62
N ASN A 787 -40.12 -23.75 -14.55
CA ASN A 787 -40.42 -24.59 -13.37
C ASN A 787 -41.45 -25.69 -13.68
N ASP A 788 -41.92 -25.76 -14.91
CA ASP A 788 -42.90 -26.72 -15.35
C ASP A 788 -42.20 -27.78 -16.23
N ASN A 789 -41.58 -28.78 -15.59
CA ASN A 789 -41.02 -29.97 -16.24
C ASN A 789 -42.15 -30.86 -16.83
N GLY A 790 -43.07 -30.28 -17.60
CA GLY A 790 -44.31 -30.92 -18.06
C GLY A 790 -45.28 -31.25 -16.92
N LEU A 791 -45.14 -30.63 -15.74
CA LEU A 791 -45.95 -30.96 -14.57
C LEU A 791 -47.42 -30.57 -14.77
N SER A 792 -47.68 -29.43 -15.42
CA SER A 792 -49.03 -28.99 -15.80
C SER A 792 -49.66 -29.95 -16.82
N GLU A 793 -48.87 -30.43 -17.78
CA GLU A 793 -49.32 -31.37 -18.81
C GLU A 793 -49.58 -32.76 -18.23
N ILE A 794 -48.70 -33.26 -17.36
CA ILE A 794 -48.91 -34.51 -16.60
C ILE A 794 -50.16 -34.41 -15.72
N ASN A 795 -50.36 -33.27 -15.03
CA ASN A 795 -51.56 -33.04 -14.22
C ASN A 795 -52.83 -32.99 -15.06
N LYS A 796 -52.78 -32.33 -16.23
CA LYS A 796 -53.90 -32.26 -17.17
C LYS A 796 -54.28 -33.65 -17.69
N ASN A 797 -53.28 -34.45 -18.08
CA ASN A 797 -53.48 -35.81 -18.57
C ASN A 797 -54.04 -36.74 -17.47
N ILE A 798 -53.52 -36.66 -16.24
CA ILE A 798 -54.09 -37.42 -15.10
C ILE A 798 -55.56 -37.08 -14.89
N ASN A 799 -55.92 -35.79 -14.90
CA ASN A 799 -57.30 -35.36 -14.73
C ASN A 799 -58.19 -35.83 -15.90
N GLU A 800 -57.68 -35.83 -17.13
CA GLU A 800 -58.42 -36.33 -18.30
C GLU A 800 -58.72 -37.83 -18.18
N TYR A 801 -57.74 -38.65 -17.79
CA TYR A 801 -57.96 -40.09 -17.58
C TYR A 801 -58.83 -40.39 -16.36
N GLU A 802 -58.72 -39.60 -15.28
CA GLU A 802 -59.61 -39.71 -14.11
C GLU A 802 -61.06 -39.30 -14.43
N ASN A 803 -61.27 -38.39 -15.38
CA ASN A 803 -62.61 -38.05 -15.87
C ASN A 803 -63.17 -39.12 -16.82
N LYS A 804 -62.36 -39.69 -17.72
CA LYS A 804 -62.77 -40.82 -18.57
C LYS A 804 -63.23 -42.02 -17.72
N LEU A 805 -62.59 -42.27 -16.58
CA LEU A 805 -62.99 -43.33 -15.63
C LEU A 805 -64.38 -43.16 -14.99
N LYS A 806 -65.02 -41.99 -15.12
CA LYS A 806 -66.37 -41.73 -14.58
C LYS A 806 -67.50 -42.06 -15.55
N ASP A 807 -67.17 -42.46 -16.79
CA ASP A 807 -68.16 -42.88 -17.79
C ASP A 807 -68.75 -44.26 -17.42
N GLU A 808 -70.08 -44.33 -17.34
CA GLU A 808 -70.83 -45.53 -16.91
C GLU A 808 -70.81 -46.66 -17.96
N ASN A 809 -70.40 -46.38 -19.21
CA ASN A 809 -70.41 -47.33 -20.33
C ASN A 809 -69.08 -48.09 -20.57
N LEU A 810 -68.08 -47.94 -19.68
CA LEU A 810 -66.75 -48.54 -19.88
C LEU A 810 -66.70 -50.06 -19.62
N LYS A 811 -66.04 -50.80 -20.50
CA LYS A 811 -65.78 -52.24 -20.30
C LYS A 811 -64.70 -52.46 -19.23
N LYS A 812 -64.77 -53.61 -18.54
CA LYS A 812 -63.86 -53.97 -17.44
C LYS A 812 -62.38 -53.92 -17.81
N ASP A 813 -62.04 -54.27 -19.05
CA ASP A 813 -60.67 -54.23 -19.57
C ASP A 813 -60.17 -52.80 -19.82
N GLU A 814 -61.04 -51.91 -20.31
CA GLU A 814 -60.74 -50.48 -20.52
C GLU A 814 -60.50 -49.76 -19.18
N ILE A 815 -61.30 -50.08 -18.15
CA ILE A 815 -61.10 -49.57 -16.78
C ILE A 815 -59.72 -50.01 -16.24
N LYS A 816 -59.30 -51.25 -16.52
CA LYS A 816 -58.00 -51.78 -16.07
C LYS A 816 -56.84 -51.07 -16.77
N GLU A 817 -56.95 -50.79 -18.06
CA GLU A 817 -55.94 -50.02 -18.80
C GLU A 817 -55.83 -48.58 -18.33
N LEU A 818 -56.95 -47.87 -18.17
CA LEU A 818 -56.97 -46.48 -17.69
C LEU A 818 -56.35 -46.35 -16.29
N LYS A 819 -56.66 -47.26 -15.37
CA LYS A 819 -56.01 -47.30 -14.03
C LYS A 819 -54.51 -47.53 -14.11
N LYS A 820 -54.04 -48.37 -15.05
CA LYS A 820 -52.61 -48.61 -15.29
C LYS A 820 -51.92 -47.35 -15.83
N MET A 821 -52.54 -46.66 -16.78
CA MET A 821 -52.02 -45.39 -17.33
C MET A 821 -51.92 -44.30 -16.27
N ILE A 822 -52.96 -44.11 -15.44
CA ILE A 822 -52.94 -43.16 -14.31
C ILE A 822 -51.83 -43.50 -13.32
N THR A 823 -51.65 -44.80 -13.01
CA THR A 823 -50.59 -45.23 -12.08
C THR A 823 -49.19 -44.92 -12.64
N ASN A 824 -48.97 -45.13 -13.93
CA ASN A 824 -47.70 -44.77 -14.59
C ASN A 824 -47.47 -43.26 -14.60
N MET A 825 -48.47 -42.46 -14.97
CA MET A 825 -48.36 -40.99 -14.93
C MET A 825 -48.19 -40.44 -13.51
N LYS A 826 -48.78 -41.07 -12.48
CA LYS A 826 -48.51 -40.71 -11.07
C LYS A 826 -47.06 -41.00 -10.66
N LYS A 827 -46.42 -42.05 -11.23
CA LYS A 827 -44.98 -42.30 -11.04
C LYS A 827 -44.13 -41.25 -11.76
N GLU A 828 -44.46 -40.91 -13.00
CA GLU A 828 -43.80 -39.84 -13.77
C GLU A 828 -43.91 -38.49 -13.07
N LYS A 829 -45.11 -38.13 -12.57
CA LYS A 829 -45.33 -36.94 -11.72
C LYS A 829 -44.41 -36.94 -10.50
N LYS A 830 -44.25 -38.09 -9.83
CA LYS A 830 -43.36 -38.20 -8.66
C LYS A 830 -41.89 -37.97 -9.03
N VAL A 831 -41.46 -38.45 -10.20
CA VAL A 831 -40.10 -38.20 -10.73
C VAL A 831 -39.92 -36.74 -11.12
N ALA A 832 -40.88 -36.14 -11.84
CA ALA A 832 -40.85 -34.74 -12.25
C ALA A 832 -40.87 -33.77 -11.05
N ASN A 833 -41.66 -34.07 -10.01
CA ASN A 833 -41.64 -33.35 -8.73
C ASN A 833 -40.25 -33.41 -8.09
N LYS A 834 -39.65 -34.60 -8.02
CA LYS A 834 -38.31 -34.78 -7.45
C LYS A 834 -37.23 -33.99 -8.23
N LEU A 835 -37.33 -33.95 -9.56
CA LEU A 835 -36.44 -33.16 -10.43
C LEU A 835 -36.65 -31.64 -10.30
N ASN A 836 -37.85 -31.20 -9.92
CA ASN A 836 -38.13 -29.80 -9.61
C ASN A 836 -37.66 -29.38 -8.22
N GLU A 837 -37.55 -30.33 -7.28
CA GLU A 837 -36.99 -30.11 -5.94
C GLU A 837 -35.45 -30.13 -5.91
N GLU A 838 -34.80 -30.61 -6.99
CA GLU A 838 -33.34 -30.63 -7.08
C GLU A 838 -32.78 -29.22 -7.35
N PRO A 839 -31.77 -28.76 -6.58
CA PRO A 839 -31.15 -27.45 -6.79
C PRO A 839 -30.49 -27.37 -8.17
N LYS A 840 -30.87 -26.36 -8.97
CA LYS A 840 -30.44 -26.23 -10.37
C LYS A 840 -29.35 -25.19 -10.56
N ASP A 841 -29.32 -24.16 -9.70
CA ASP A 841 -28.35 -23.08 -9.77
C ASP A 841 -27.71 -22.75 -8.42
N ILE A 842 -26.73 -21.84 -8.45
CA ILE A 842 -25.98 -21.44 -7.27
C ILE A 842 -26.86 -20.92 -6.11
N ILE A 843 -27.98 -20.25 -6.41
CA ILE A 843 -28.87 -19.72 -5.38
C ILE A 843 -29.65 -20.84 -4.70
N ASP A 844 -30.14 -21.83 -5.45
CA ASP A 844 -30.79 -23.00 -4.88
C ASP A 844 -29.84 -23.79 -3.96
N PHE A 845 -28.58 -23.93 -4.35
CA PHE A 845 -27.57 -24.57 -3.52
C PHE A 845 -27.26 -23.75 -2.25
N ILE A 846 -27.31 -22.43 -2.31
CA ILE A 846 -27.16 -21.57 -1.12
C ILE A 846 -28.36 -21.69 -0.19
N ASN A 847 -29.57 -21.74 -0.73
CA ASN A 847 -30.78 -21.96 0.06
C ASN A 847 -30.69 -23.26 0.87
N ASN A 848 -30.10 -24.30 0.28
CA ASN A 848 -29.84 -25.57 0.96
C ASN A 848 -28.86 -25.49 2.14
N CYS A 849 -28.04 -24.44 2.24
CA CYS A 849 -27.19 -24.20 3.41
C CYS A 849 -27.99 -23.93 4.69
N PHE A 850 -29.25 -23.47 4.57
CA PHE A 850 -30.12 -23.18 5.71
C PHE A 850 -30.99 -24.36 6.15
N VAL A 851 -31.27 -25.30 5.24
CA VAL A 851 -32.31 -26.33 5.42
C VAL A 851 -31.76 -27.65 5.96
N LYS A 852 -30.52 -28.04 5.62
CA LYS A 852 -29.99 -29.36 6.00
C LYS A 852 -29.63 -29.44 7.50
N LYS A 853 -30.40 -30.22 8.28
CA LYS A 853 -29.85 -30.91 9.46
C LYS A 853 -28.73 -31.82 8.95
N GLN A 854 -27.50 -31.61 9.44
CA GLN A 854 -26.33 -32.34 8.95
C GLN A 854 -26.50 -33.86 9.12
N PRO A 855 -26.05 -34.70 8.16
CA PRO A 855 -25.76 -36.10 8.45
C PRO A 855 -24.70 -36.17 9.56
N LYS A 856 -24.91 -37.08 10.52
CA LYS A 856 -24.04 -37.31 11.68
C LYS A 856 -22.61 -37.65 11.27
#